data_AF-A0A9P7ACU3-F1
#
_entry.id   AF-A0A9P7ACU3-F1
#
_cell.length_a   1.000
_cell.length_b   1.000
_cell.length_c   1.000
_cell.angle_alpha   90.00
_cell.angle_beta   90.00
_cell.angle_gamma   90.00
#
_symmetry.space_group_name_H-M   'P 1'
#
loop_
_entity.id
_entity.type
_entity.pdbx_description
1 polymer ?
#
loop_
_entity_poly.entity_id
_entity_poly.type
_entity_poly.pdbx_seq_one_letter_code
_entity_poly.pdbx_strand_id
1 'polypeptide(L)'
;MSRRRQSSPVFFSDFKQECSALCAANGEAAFAASDYDEAIDLYSMAIDLDSASYIFFANRSEAKLCKMLWEDALLDAQKVTKLNPSSHVGYQLSHSALRGAQRYDEAIEAFTIMLSKLDNAPEVQIRDLRRQYVRPSEAEDAIRRAVWIELSNAPLRLLNTSTGILCDRAAQLNSFKTSSEYKELLSSITKYSDLQMERTKEVVATHFRCVLLSHRWEETEVLLHHIQNKDVRELKGLGGITKLQSFCKIARDAGYLWAWMDTCCIDKTNNAELGESVQSMFVWYRHSALTIVYLSDVPPSSQSGALASSVWNERGWTFQEFVAPKVVIFYQNDWSLYRNDRTPNHKESPAIMKELEDATGIDAQALISFNPGMRDPRQKLQWASKRVTTVQEDTAYSLFGIFDVHLPVIYGERKQSALGRLLQDLVSRSGDITCLDWVGQSSEFNSCLPADIISYATPPYSLPSLSDDEIQTAVSSLRNIVPVDSASNLYNLLKNMNAPLFANCRLRLPCIAFPVTEVKRKRGRTAHFTYGVKADGLRDLLITTDETLIQFSRTRPTQQTFFLVRPWDRRLLGLPDFSEQPTFADEVESVGDWSESESGSDDADERSSNSPGEEKLSVDSDVHLRSLRLMVHLGQAFSALLVAEQRVGEYKRVASDQYIIAQVKDPASIDIMNIETLDIL
;
A
#
# COMPACT_ATOMS: atom_id res chain seq x y z
N MET A 1 -32.31 -61.77 -76.26
CA MET A 1 -33.01 -61.46 -74.98
C MET A 1 -32.02 -60.77 -74.05
N SER A 2 -32.04 -59.44 -74.03
CA SER A 2 -31.15 -58.62 -73.21
C SER A 2 -31.85 -58.33 -71.88
N ARG A 3 -31.39 -58.94 -70.79
CA ARG A 3 -31.82 -58.57 -69.43
C ARG A 3 -30.99 -57.38 -68.98
N ARG A 4 -31.46 -56.16 -69.26
CA ARG A 4 -31.02 -54.97 -68.52
C ARG A 4 -31.42 -55.17 -67.06
N ARG A 5 -30.44 -55.39 -66.17
CA ARG A 5 -30.63 -55.20 -64.73
C ARG A 5 -30.88 -53.72 -64.52
N GLN A 6 -32.14 -53.33 -64.29
CA GLN A 6 -32.45 -52.08 -63.63
C GLN A 6 -31.94 -52.23 -62.19
N SER A 7 -30.73 -51.75 -61.90
CA SER A 7 -30.35 -51.40 -60.53
C SER A 7 -31.31 -50.30 -60.08
N SER A 8 -32.13 -50.60 -59.08
CA SER A 8 -33.11 -49.68 -58.53
C SER A 8 -32.41 -48.41 -58.01
N PRO A 9 -32.93 -47.21 -58.27
CA PRO A 9 -32.40 -45.96 -57.72
C PRO A 9 -32.24 -46.00 -56.19
N VAL A 10 -33.10 -46.78 -55.53
CA VAL A 10 -33.13 -47.05 -54.09
C VAL A 10 -31.86 -47.78 -53.61
N PHE A 11 -31.38 -48.80 -54.34
CA PHE A 11 -30.19 -49.54 -53.92
C PHE A 11 -28.92 -48.68 -53.99
N PHE A 12 -28.86 -47.75 -54.95
CA PHE A 12 -27.71 -46.86 -55.11
C PHE A 12 -27.73 -45.71 -54.09
N SER A 13 -28.91 -45.24 -53.66
CA SER A 13 -29.02 -44.29 -52.55
C SER A 13 -28.65 -44.93 -51.22
N ASP A 14 -29.13 -46.14 -50.95
CA ASP A 14 -28.88 -46.86 -49.70
C ASP A 14 -27.38 -47.20 -49.55
N PHE A 15 -26.75 -47.65 -50.64
CA PHE A 15 -25.30 -47.93 -50.66
C PHE A 15 -24.46 -46.66 -50.42
N LYS A 16 -24.83 -45.52 -51.02
CA LYS A 16 -24.15 -44.24 -50.77
C LYS A 16 -24.27 -43.80 -49.31
N GLN A 17 -25.43 -44.01 -48.71
CA GLN A 17 -25.70 -43.66 -47.32
C GLN A 17 -24.91 -44.56 -46.35
N GLU A 18 -24.77 -45.86 -46.64
CA GLU A 18 -23.91 -46.76 -45.87
C GLU A 18 -22.43 -46.36 -45.99
N CYS A 19 -21.96 -46.04 -47.20
CA CYS A 19 -20.57 -45.61 -47.41
C CYS A 19 -20.27 -44.27 -46.72
N SER A 20 -21.19 -43.29 -46.76
CA SER A 20 -20.99 -42.00 -46.09
C SER A 20 -20.95 -42.16 -44.57
N ALA A 21 -21.84 -42.99 -44.01
CA ALA A 21 -21.84 -43.31 -42.58
C ALA A 21 -20.54 -44.03 -42.14
N LEU A 22 -20.03 -44.96 -42.96
CA LEU A 22 -18.76 -45.63 -42.69
C LEU A 22 -17.56 -44.66 -42.72
N CYS A 23 -17.51 -43.76 -43.71
CA CYS A 23 -16.48 -42.72 -43.77
C CYS A 23 -16.53 -41.81 -42.55
N ALA A 24 -17.74 -41.40 -42.12
CA ALA A 24 -17.91 -40.59 -40.92
C ALA A 24 -17.46 -41.31 -39.64
N ALA A 25 -17.82 -42.58 -39.47
CA ALA A 25 -17.41 -43.38 -38.30
C ALA A 25 -15.89 -43.59 -38.24
N ASN A 26 -15.25 -43.85 -39.39
CA ASN A 26 -13.79 -43.94 -39.46
C ASN A 26 -13.14 -42.58 -39.18
N GLY A 27 -13.74 -41.47 -39.66
CA GLY A 27 -13.29 -40.12 -39.37
C GLY A 27 -13.36 -39.79 -37.88
N GLU A 28 -14.43 -40.21 -37.18
CA GLU A 28 -14.55 -40.07 -35.72
C GLU A 28 -13.46 -40.87 -34.98
N ALA A 29 -13.14 -42.08 -35.45
CA ALA A 29 -12.05 -42.87 -34.90
C ALA A 29 -10.68 -42.19 -35.10
N ALA A 30 -10.43 -41.64 -36.30
CA ALA A 30 -9.21 -40.88 -36.59
C ALA A 30 -9.12 -39.60 -35.74
N PHE A 31 -10.23 -38.86 -35.60
CA PHE A 31 -10.31 -37.67 -34.74
C PHE A 31 -10.01 -38.01 -33.27
N ALA A 32 -10.59 -39.11 -32.75
CA ALA A 32 -10.31 -39.59 -31.41
C ALA A 32 -8.85 -40.02 -31.22
N ALA A 33 -8.19 -40.50 -32.27
CA ALA A 33 -6.76 -40.80 -32.29
C ALA A 33 -5.88 -39.54 -32.46
N SER A 34 -6.48 -38.34 -32.53
CA SER A 34 -5.80 -37.06 -32.84
C SER A 34 -5.11 -37.03 -34.21
N ASP A 35 -5.46 -37.96 -35.11
CA ASP A 35 -5.05 -37.94 -36.51
C ASP A 35 -6.01 -37.07 -37.30
N TYR A 36 -5.84 -35.76 -37.14
CA TYR A 36 -6.76 -34.78 -37.70
C TYR A 36 -6.68 -34.70 -39.24
N ASP A 37 -5.56 -35.07 -39.85
CA ASP A 37 -5.43 -35.11 -41.31
C ASP A 37 -6.30 -36.21 -41.90
N GLU A 38 -6.16 -37.44 -41.39
CA GLU A 38 -6.99 -38.57 -41.81
C GLU A 38 -8.47 -38.32 -41.50
N ALA A 39 -8.79 -37.70 -40.35
CA ALA A 39 -10.17 -37.33 -40.02
C ALA A 39 -10.76 -36.33 -41.04
N ILE A 40 -10.01 -35.30 -41.42
CA ILE A 40 -10.47 -34.30 -42.40
C ILE A 40 -10.71 -34.94 -43.76
N ASP A 41 -9.84 -35.85 -44.20
CA ASP A 41 -9.98 -36.56 -45.48
C ASP A 41 -11.21 -37.47 -45.48
N LEU A 42 -11.38 -38.28 -44.42
CA LEU A 42 -12.53 -39.17 -44.26
C LEU A 42 -13.86 -38.41 -44.18
N TYR A 43 -13.91 -37.28 -43.47
CA TYR A 43 -15.11 -36.44 -43.46
C TYR A 43 -15.36 -35.76 -44.82
N SER A 44 -14.32 -35.42 -45.56
CA SER A 44 -14.46 -34.89 -46.92
C SER A 44 -15.06 -35.93 -47.86
N MET A 45 -14.61 -37.18 -47.77
CA MET A 45 -15.20 -38.31 -48.50
C MET A 45 -16.67 -38.52 -48.11
N ALA A 46 -17.02 -38.41 -46.81
CA ALA A 46 -18.40 -38.49 -46.36
C ALA A 46 -19.28 -37.37 -46.96
N ILE A 47 -18.77 -36.15 -47.04
CA ILE A 47 -19.45 -34.98 -47.63
C ILE A 47 -19.64 -35.14 -49.14
N ASP A 48 -18.65 -35.70 -49.85
CA ASP A 48 -18.76 -35.97 -51.29
C ASP A 48 -19.84 -37.01 -51.60
N LEU A 49 -20.07 -37.95 -50.69
CA LEU A 49 -21.11 -38.97 -50.79
C LEU A 49 -22.50 -38.44 -50.38
N ASP A 50 -22.56 -37.60 -49.34
CA ASP A 50 -23.79 -36.95 -48.87
C ASP A 50 -23.52 -35.52 -48.37
N SER A 51 -23.75 -34.57 -49.27
CA SER A 51 -23.56 -33.14 -48.99
C SER A 51 -24.73 -32.47 -48.25
N ALA A 52 -25.81 -33.19 -47.95
CA ALA A 52 -26.99 -32.66 -47.26
C ALA A 52 -26.88 -32.76 -45.72
N SER A 53 -26.04 -33.67 -45.22
CA SER A 53 -25.81 -33.84 -43.79
C SER A 53 -24.93 -32.71 -43.21
N TYR A 54 -25.50 -31.90 -42.31
CA TYR A 54 -24.72 -30.86 -41.62
C TYR A 54 -23.70 -31.43 -40.62
N ILE A 55 -23.89 -32.67 -40.15
CA ILE A 55 -23.04 -33.30 -39.14
C ILE A 55 -21.62 -33.51 -39.68
N PHE A 56 -21.48 -33.92 -40.96
CA PHE A 56 -20.17 -34.14 -41.55
C PHE A 56 -19.38 -32.83 -41.68
N PHE A 57 -20.06 -31.73 -42.03
CA PHE A 57 -19.45 -30.40 -42.00
C PHE A 57 -19.06 -29.97 -40.58
N ALA A 58 -19.88 -30.26 -39.58
CA ALA A 58 -19.57 -29.95 -38.18
C ALA A 58 -18.31 -30.70 -37.70
N ASN A 59 -18.25 -32.02 -37.92
CA ASN A 59 -17.12 -32.85 -37.51
C ASN A 59 -15.82 -32.44 -38.25
N ARG A 60 -15.91 -32.13 -39.55
CA ARG A 60 -14.75 -31.63 -40.31
C ARG A 60 -14.29 -30.26 -39.84
N SER A 61 -15.24 -29.37 -39.49
CA SER A 61 -14.93 -28.06 -38.91
C SER A 61 -14.15 -28.22 -37.60
N GLU A 62 -14.57 -29.14 -36.72
CA GLU A 62 -13.90 -29.43 -35.46
C GLU A 62 -12.47 -29.97 -35.66
N ALA A 63 -12.28 -30.93 -36.59
CA ALA A 63 -10.95 -31.42 -36.96
C ALA A 63 -10.03 -30.30 -37.47
N LYS A 64 -10.57 -29.38 -38.29
CA LYS A 64 -9.84 -28.20 -38.78
C LYS A 64 -9.50 -27.21 -37.67
N LEU A 65 -10.37 -27.02 -36.67
CA LEU A 65 -10.08 -26.19 -35.49
C LEU A 65 -8.89 -26.76 -34.71
N CYS A 66 -8.85 -28.07 -34.49
CA CYS A 66 -7.71 -28.73 -33.84
C CYS A 66 -6.39 -28.54 -34.60
N LYS A 67 -6.46 -28.42 -35.94
CA LYS A 67 -5.32 -28.09 -36.80
C LYS A 67 -5.00 -26.60 -36.94
N MET A 68 -5.72 -25.72 -36.25
CA MET A 68 -5.60 -24.27 -36.38
C MET A 68 -5.89 -23.74 -37.80
N LEU A 69 -6.68 -24.48 -38.60
CA LEU A 69 -7.12 -24.08 -39.94
C LEU A 69 -8.40 -23.24 -39.83
N TRP A 70 -8.27 -22.06 -39.24
CA TRP A 70 -9.41 -21.25 -38.77
C TRP A 70 -10.39 -20.87 -39.88
N GLU A 71 -9.90 -20.38 -41.03
CA GLU A 71 -10.75 -19.94 -42.12
C GLU A 71 -11.48 -21.13 -42.80
N ASP A 72 -10.80 -22.27 -42.96
CA ASP A 72 -11.41 -23.47 -43.53
C ASP A 72 -12.45 -24.09 -42.57
N ALA A 73 -12.19 -24.01 -41.26
CA ALA A 73 -13.15 -24.43 -40.24
C ALA A 73 -14.38 -23.52 -40.25
N LEU A 74 -14.19 -22.20 -40.43
CA LEU A 74 -15.27 -21.22 -40.51
C LEU A 74 -16.17 -21.46 -41.73
N LEU A 75 -15.59 -21.80 -42.89
CA LEU A 75 -16.37 -22.15 -44.09
C LEU A 75 -17.30 -23.34 -43.85
N ASP A 76 -16.79 -24.39 -43.19
CA ASP A 76 -17.59 -25.56 -42.82
C ASP A 76 -18.67 -25.20 -41.80
N ALA A 77 -18.34 -24.39 -40.78
CA ALA A 77 -19.31 -23.91 -39.79
C ALA A 77 -20.45 -23.08 -40.43
N GLN A 78 -20.13 -22.22 -41.41
CA GLN A 78 -21.13 -21.48 -42.18
C GLN A 78 -22.00 -22.39 -43.06
N LYS A 79 -21.46 -23.54 -43.51
CA LYS A 79 -22.27 -24.54 -44.21
C LYS A 79 -23.25 -25.22 -43.24
N VAL A 80 -22.82 -25.50 -42.00
CA VAL A 80 -23.70 -26.01 -40.93
C VAL A 80 -24.86 -25.05 -40.66
N THR A 81 -24.59 -23.75 -40.51
CA THR A 81 -25.66 -22.76 -40.26
C THR A 81 -26.62 -22.61 -41.44
N LYS A 82 -26.16 -22.80 -42.69
CA LYS A 82 -27.03 -22.81 -43.88
C LYS A 82 -27.93 -24.05 -43.94
N LEU A 83 -27.40 -25.23 -43.58
CA LEU A 83 -28.14 -26.49 -43.63
C LEU A 83 -29.10 -26.64 -42.43
N ASN A 84 -28.72 -26.14 -41.26
CA ASN A 84 -29.53 -26.19 -40.03
C ASN A 84 -29.46 -24.86 -39.25
N PRO A 85 -30.23 -23.83 -39.66
CA PRO A 85 -30.17 -22.49 -39.05
C PRO A 85 -30.69 -22.41 -37.60
N SER A 86 -31.45 -23.41 -37.16
CA SER A 86 -32.01 -23.51 -35.81
C SER A 86 -31.03 -24.12 -34.80
N SER A 87 -30.03 -24.87 -35.26
CA SER A 87 -29.06 -25.50 -34.37
C SER A 87 -28.01 -24.50 -33.87
N HIS A 88 -27.62 -24.63 -32.60
CA HIS A 88 -26.56 -23.83 -31.99
C HIS A 88 -25.15 -24.24 -32.47
N VAL A 89 -24.96 -25.49 -32.91
CA VAL A 89 -23.66 -26.10 -33.21
C VAL A 89 -22.88 -25.31 -34.27
N GLY A 90 -23.54 -24.89 -35.36
CA GLY A 90 -22.88 -24.11 -36.41
C GLY A 90 -22.37 -22.75 -35.92
N TYR A 91 -23.10 -22.10 -35.02
CA TYR A 91 -22.68 -20.82 -34.42
C TYR A 91 -21.57 -21.00 -33.38
N GLN A 92 -21.57 -22.12 -32.64
CA GLN A 92 -20.49 -22.48 -31.71
C GLN A 92 -19.16 -22.71 -32.45
N LEU A 93 -19.21 -23.47 -33.56
CA LEU A 93 -18.04 -23.71 -34.42
C LEU A 93 -17.57 -22.41 -35.08
N SER A 94 -18.51 -21.58 -35.54
CA SER A 94 -18.18 -20.25 -36.09
C SER A 94 -17.48 -19.37 -35.06
N HIS A 95 -17.99 -19.31 -33.82
CA HIS A 95 -17.36 -18.59 -32.72
C HIS A 95 -15.91 -19.08 -32.48
N SER A 96 -15.71 -20.40 -32.39
CA SER A 96 -14.40 -20.99 -32.12
C SER A 96 -13.39 -20.69 -33.24
N ALA A 97 -13.83 -20.79 -34.50
CA ALA A 97 -13.03 -20.47 -35.68
C ALA A 97 -12.66 -18.98 -35.73
N LEU A 98 -13.65 -18.10 -35.51
CA LEU A 98 -13.44 -16.64 -35.52
C LEU A 98 -12.52 -16.19 -34.38
N ARG A 99 -12.60 -16.82 -33.21
CA ARG A 99 -11.67 -16.57 -32.11
C ARG A 99 -10.24 -16.98 -32.45
N GLY A 100 -10.05 -18.18 -33.02
CA GLY A 100 -8.74 -18.66 -33.47
C GLY A 100 -8.13 -17.75 -34.54
N ALA A 101 -8.98 -17.23 -35.44
CA ALA A 101 -8.62 -16.24 -36.45
C ALA A 101 -8.46 -14.80 -35.90
N GLN A 102 -8.62 -14.58 -34.59
CA GLN A 102 -8.56 -13.26 -33.93
C GLN A 102 -9.61 -12.24 -34.41
N ARG A 103 -10.70 -12.70 -35.02
CA ARG A 103 -11.85 -11.89 -35.46
C ARG A 103 -12.87 -11.77 -34.34
N TYR A 104 -12.45 -11.17 -33.22
CA TYR A 104 -13.18 -11.23 -31.96
C TYR A 104 -14.57 -10.59 -31.98
N ASP A 105 -14.76 -9.50 -32.72
CA ASP A 105 -16.08 -8.85 -32.83
C ASP A 105 -17.11 -9.80 -33.45
N GLU A 106 -16.74 -10.46 -34.56
CA GLU A 106 -17.57 -11.47 -35.23
C GLU A 106 -17.75 -12.71 -34.34
N ALA A 107 -16.73 -13.09 -33.57
CA ALA A 107 -16.83 -14.20 -32.63
C ALA A 107 -17.85 -13.93 -31.52
N ILE A 108 -17.91 -12.71 -30.97
CA ILE A 108 -18.87 -12.29 -29.95
C ILE A 108 -20.29 -12.29 -30.53
N GLU A 109 -20.46 -11.83 -31.77
CA GLU A 109 -21.75 -11.89 -32.46
C GLU A 109 -22.21 -13.34 -32.67
N ALA A 110 -21.34 -14.20 -33.19
CA ALA A 110 -21.64 -15.63 -33.38
C ALA A 110 -22.03 -16.31 -32.06
N PHE A 111 -21.33 -16.00 -30.97
CA PHE A 111 -21.67 -16.51 -29.63
C PHE A 111 -23.03 -16.00 -29.14
N THR A 112 -23.33 -14.72 -29.35
CA THR A 112 -24.63 -14.14 -28.98
C THR A 112 -25.77 -14.82 -29.73
N ILE A 113 -25.59 -15.09 -31.03
CA ILE A 113 -26.55 -15.86 -31.83
C ILE A 113 -26.66 -17.29 -31.30
N MET A 114 -25.54 -17.95 -31.00
CA MET A 114 -25.51 -19.30 -30.41
C MET A 114 -26.37 -19.37 -29.13
N LEU A 115 -26.21 -18.43 -28.20
CA LEU A 115 -27.01 -18.36 -26.98
C LEU A 115 -28.50 -18.18 -27.27
N SER A 116 -28.85 -17.32 -28.24
CA SER A 116 -30.24 -17.15 -28.69
C SER A 116 -30.83 -18.44 -29.26
N LYS A 117 -30.04 -19.26 -29.96
CA LYS A 117 -30.50 -20.56 -30.45
C LYS A 117 -30.72 -21.56 -29.32
N LEU A 118 -29.84 -21.57 -28.31
CA LEU A 118 -30.02 -22.40 -27.12
C LEU A 118 -31.27 -22.01 -26.33
N ASP A 119 -31.53 -20.70 -26.14
CA ASP A 119 -32.70 -20.19 -25.41
C ASP A 119 -34.03 -20.57 -26.08
N ASN A 120 -34.05 -20.58 -27.43
CA ASN A 120 -35.25 -20.82 -28.23
C ASN A 120 -35.39 -22.27 -28.74
N ALA A 121 -34.53 -23.19 -28.31
CA ALA A 121 -34.56 -24.57 -28.79
C ALA A 121 -35.87 -25.29 -28.39
N PRO A 122 -36.48 -26.09 -29.28
CA PRO A 122 -37.71 -26.83 -28.95
C PRO A 122 -37.46 -27.94 -27.92
N GLU A 123 -36.26 -28.57 -27.95
CA GLU A 123 -35.89 -29.62 -27.01
C GLU A 123 -35.45 -29.05 -25.65
N VAL A 124 -36.05 -29.54 -24.56
CA VAL A 124 -35.71 -29.13 -23.18
C VAL A 124 -34.24 -29.35 -22.87
N GLN A 125 -33.68 -30.49 -23.31
CA GLN A 125 -32.29 -30.87 -23.07
C GLN A 125 -31.30 -29.85 -23.67
N ILE A 126 -31.62 -29.29 -24.85
CA ILE A 126 -30.78 -28.27 -25.50
C ILE A 126 -30.91 -26.95 -24.75
N ARG A 127 -32.12 -26.58 -24.30
CA ARG A 127 -32.29 -25.40 -23.43
C ARG A 127 -31.56 -25.53 -22.11
N ASP A 128 -31.44 -26.72 -21.54
CA ASP A 128 -30.69 -26.92 -20.30
C ASP A 128 -29.17 -26.68 -20.47
N LEU A 129 -28.60 -26.91 -21.67
CA LEU A 129 -27.22 -26.55 -21.97
C LEU A 129 -26.94 -25.05 -21.79
N ARG A 130 -27.97 -24.20 -21.97
CA ARG A 130 -27.86 -22.74 -21.79
C ARG A 130 -27.29 -22.37 -20.42
N ARG A 131 -27.59 -23.15 -19.38
CA ARG A 131 -27.18 -22.88 -17.99
C ARG A 131 -25.66 -22.93 -17.78
N GLN A 132 -24.93 -23.53 -18.72
CA GLN A 132 -23.46 -23.62 -18.64
C GLN A 132 -22.77 -22.34 -19.14
N TYR A 133 -23.47 -21.52 -19.93
CA TYR A 133 -22.89 -20.39 -20.64
C TYR A 133 -23.23 -19.04 -19.99
N VAL A 134 -22.25 -18.14 -20.00
CA VAL A 134 -22.33 -16.77 -19.49
C VAL A 134 -22.91 -15.86 -20.57
N ARG A 135 -23.72 -14.87 -20.19
CA ARG A 135 -24.14 -13.80 -21.11
C ARG A 135 -22.99 -12.84 -21.38
N PRO A 136 -22.84 -12.29 -22.60
CA PRO A 136 -21.83 -11.25 -22.85
C PRO A 136 -21.88 -10.10 -21.83
N SER A 137 -23.07 -9.64 -21.42
CA SER A 137 -23.23 -8.61 -20.39
C SER A 137 -22.67 -9.00 -19.02
N GLU A 138 -22.77 -10.27 -18.63
CA GLU A 138 -22.22 -10.77 -17.35
C GLU A 138 -20.69 -10.85 -17.41
N ALA A 139 -20.13 -11.22 -18.57
CA ALA A 139 -18.69 -11.17 -18.81
C ALA A 139 -18.18 -9.72 -18.78
N GLU A 140 -18.87 -8.78 -19.44
CA GLU A 140 -18.55 -7.35 -19.37
C GLU A 140 -18.59 -6.81 -17.94
N ASP A 141 -19.58 -7.22 -17.14
CA ASP A 141 -19.69 -6.83 -15.73
C ASP A 141 -18.50 -7.35 -14.90
N ALA A 142 -18.04 -8.58 -15.17
CA ALA A 142 -16.87 -9.15 -14.51
C ALA A 142 -15.59 -8.37 -14.86
N ILE A 143 -15.38 -8.07 -16.15
CA ILE A 143 -14.25 -7.26 -16.61
C ILE A 143 -14.33 -5.86 -15.99
N ARG A 144 -15.52 -5.23 -15.96
CA ARG A 144 -15.73 -3.91 -15.36
C ARG A 144 -15.35 -3.89 -13.88
N ARG A 145 -15.68 -4.93 -13.12
CA ARG A 145 -15.27 -5.04 -11.71
C ARG A 145 -13.74 -5.08 -11.56
N ALA A 146 -13.06 -5.87 -12.38
CA ALA A 146 -11.59 -5.91 -12.39
C ALA A 146 -10.98 -4.54 -12.73
N VAL A 147 -11.51 -3.85 -13.75
CA VAL A 147 -11.07 -2.50 -14.13
C VAL A 147 -11.28 -1.50 -12.99
N TRP A 148 -12.41 -1.58 -12.29
CA TRP A 148 -12.69 -0.69 -11.16
C TRP A 148 -11.68 -0.86 -10.02
N ILE A 149 -11.30 -2.10 -9.70
CA ILE A 149 -10.28 -2.40 -8.69
C ILE A 149 -8.94 -1.77 -9.08
N GLU A 150 -8.48 -1.96 -10.32
CA GLU A 150 -7.22 -1.36 -10.78
C GLU A 150 -7.26 0.17 -10.77
N LEU A 151 -8.35 0.77 -11.27
CA LEU A 151 -8.48 2.23 -11.35
C LEU A 151 -8.72 2.92 -10.00
N SER A 152 -9.14 2.18 -8.97
CA SER A 152 -9.36 2.73 -7.63
C SER A 152 -8.06 3.24 -6.99
N ASN A 153 -6.92 2.58 -7.29
CA ASN A 153 -5.60 2.91 -6.80
C ASN A 153 -4.73 3.65 -7.84
N ALA A 154 -5.34 4.13 -8.93
CA ALA A 154 -4.65 4.83 -10.00
C ALA A 154 -5.01 6.33 -10.02
N PRO A 155 -4.10 7.19 -10.56
CA PRO A 155 -4.40 8.60 -10.74
C PRO A 155 -5.65 8.87 -11.59
N LEU A 156 -6.33 9.97 -11.29
CA LEU A 156 -7.60 10.35 -11.92
C LEU A 156 -7.48 10.67 -13.41
N ARG A 157 -6.28 11.09 -13.85
CA ARG A 157 -5.93 11.32 -15.25
C ARG A 157 -4.53 10.84 -15.55
N LEU A 158 -4.33 10.33 -16.75
CA LEU A 158 -3.06 9.81 -17.23
C LEU A 158 -2.82 10.31 -18.66
N LEU A 159 -1.56 10.52 -19.03
CA LEU A 159 -1.16 10.74 -20.41
C LEU A 159 -1.07 9.39 -21.12
N ASN A 160 -1.74 9.27 -22.26
CA ASN A 160 -1.52 8.17 -23.17
C ASN A 160 -0.19 8.39 -23.90
N THR A 161 0.80 7.54 -23.67
CA THR A 161 2.17 7.70 -24.20
C THR A 161 2.26 7.50 -25.72
N SER A 162 1.30 6.76 -26.28
CA SER A 162 1.17 6.48 -27.72
C SER A 162 0.51 7.60 -28.49
N THR A 163 -0.43 8.34 -27.90
CA THR A 163 -1.12 9.47 -28.55
C THR A 163 -0.68 10.84 -28.06
N GLY A 164 -0.01 10.92 -26.90
CA GLY A 164 0.36 12.18 -26.25
C GLY A 164 -0.82 12.94 -25.64
N ILE A 165 -2.02 12.35 -25.59
CA ILE A 165 -3.25 13.00 -25.13
C ILE A 165 -3.49 12.67 -23.65
N LEU A 166 -3.96 13.66 -22.90
CA LEU A 166 -4.41 13.47 -21.52
C LEU A 166 -5.79 12.80 -21.48
N CYS A 167 -5.91 11.71 -20.72
CA CYS A 167 -7.09 10.88 -20.62
C CYS A 167 -7.61 10.81 -19.17
N ASP A 168 -8.87 11.15 -18.97
CA ASP A 168 -9.59 10.83 -17.74
C ASP A 168 -9.94 9.33 -17.66
N ARG A 169 -10.57 8.90 -16.56
CA ARG A 169 -10.99 7.50 -16.37
C ARG A 169 -11.92 6.99 -17.49
N ALA A 170 -12.80 7.84 -18.04
CA ALA A 170 -13.72 7.45 -19.09
C ALA A 170 -12.99 7.21 -20.41
N ALA A 171 -12.05 8.08 -20.77
CA ALA A 171 -11.19 7.92 -21.93
C ALA A 171 -10.28 6.69 -21.81
N GLN A 172 -9.71 6.44 -20.62
CA GLN A 172 -8.92 5.24 -20.35
C GLN A 172 -9.76 3.96 -20.53
N LEU A 173 -10.98 3.92 -19.97
CA LEU A 173 -11.89 2.79 -20.14
C LEU A 173 -12.30 2.58 -21.61
N ASN A 174 -12.55 3.66 -22.34
CA ASN A 174 -12.88 3.56 -23.76
C ASN A 174 -11.70 3.02 -24.57
N SER A 175 -10.48 3.46 -24.27
CA SER A 175 -9.25 2.92 -24.88
C SER A 175 -9.08 1.42 -24.61
N PHE A 176 -9.44 0.94 -23.42
CA PHE A 176 -9.41 -0.49 -23.12
C PHE A 176 -10.50 -1.26 -23.88
N LYS A 177 -11.74 -0.75 -23.91
CA LYS A 177 -12.86 -1.42 -24.61
C LYS A 177 -12.64 -1.59 -26.12
N THR A 178 -11.90 -0.69 -26.74
CA THR A 178 -11.56 -0.77 -28.17
C THR A 178 -10.33 -1.63 -28.45
N SER A 179 -9.59 -2.04 -27.42
CA SER A 179 -8.38 -2.85 -27.54
C SER A 179 -8.68 -4.29 -27.96
N SER A 180 -7.71 -4.92 -28.61
CA SER A 180 -7.74 -6.35 -28.96
C SER A 180 -7.87 -7.23 -27.72
N GLU A 181 -7.22 -6.84 -26.63
CA GLU A 181 -7.12 -7.55 -25.37
C GLU A 181 -8.49 -7.64 -24.68
N TYR A 182 -9.26 -6.55 -24.68
CA TYR A 182 -10.63 -6.55 -24.17
C TYR A 182 -11.54 -7.47 -25.00
N LYS A 183 -11.44 -7.38 -26.34
CA LYS A 183 -12.26 -8.20 -27.24
C LYS A 183 -11.89 -9.68 -27.15
N GLU A 184 -10.61 -9.99 -27.01
CA GLU A 184 -10.13 -11.34 -26.77
C GLU A 184 -10.67 -11.89 -25.43
N LEU A 185 -10.60 -11.08 -24.38
CA LEU A 185 -11.08 -11.47 -23.05
C LEU A 185 -12.60 -11.72 -23.06
N LEU A 186 -13.36 -10.78 -23.64
CA LEU A 186 -14.81 -10.89 -23.75
C LEU A 186 -15.24 -12.11 -24.59
N SER A 187 -14.53 -12.38 -25.70
CA SER A 187 -14.79 -13.57 -26.51
C SER A 187 -14.36 -14.87 -25.82
N SER A 188 -13.40 -14.83 -24.89
CA SER A 188 -12.94 -16.00 -24.14
C SER A 188 -13.91 -16.46 -23.05
N ILE A 189 -14.63 -15.53 -22.42
CA ILE A 189 -15.52 -15.84 -21.29
C ILE A 189 -16.85 -16.36 -21.85
N THR A 190 -16.90 -17.67 -22.09
CA THR A 190 -18.08 -18.33 -22.66
C THR A 190 -18.87 -19.09 -21.60
N LYS A 191 -18.19 -19.73 -20.64
CA LYS A 191 -18.80 -20.53 -19.58
C LYS A 191 -18.58 -19.92 -18.20
N TYR A 192 -19.40 -20.32 -17.22
CA TYR A 192 -19.24 -19.84 -15.84
C TYR A 192 -17.90 -20.25 -15.22
N SER A 193 -17.36 -21.39 -15.61
CA SER A 193 -16.00 -21.83 -15.26
C SER A 193 -14.90 -20.90 -15.80
N ASP A 194 -15.18 -20.20 -16.90
CA ASP A 194 -14.22 -19.34 -17.61
C ASP A 194 -14.18 -17.93 -17.02
N LEU A 195 -14.99 -17.63 -16.00
CA LEU A 195 -14.86 -16.44 -15.17
C LEU A 195 -13.56 -16.46 -14.34
N GLN A 196 -12.50 -17.07 -14.87
CA GLN A 196 -11.15 -17.07 -14.35
C GLN A 196 -10.74 -15.63 -14.08
N MET A 197 -10.90 -15.26 -12.81
CA MET A 197 -10.65 -13.91 -12.35
C MET A 197 -9.17 -13.57 -12.51
N GLU A 198 -8.26 -14.55 -12.40
CA GLU A 198 -6.82 -14.32 -12.47
C GLU A 198 -6.35 -13.84 -13.84
N ARG A 199 -6.76 -14.50 -14.94
CA ARG A 199 -6.42 -14.03 -16.29
C ARG A 199 -7.04 -12.66 -16.58
N THR A 200 -8.29 -12.45 -16.17
CA THR A 200 -8.97 -11.15 -16.32
C THR A 200 -8.23 -10.05 -15.57
N LYS A 201 -7.88 -10.30 -14.30
CA LYS A 201 -7.08 -9.39 -13.47
C LYS A 201 -5.73 -9.10 -14.11
N GLU A 202 -5.03 -10.11 -14.60
CA GLU A 202 -3.70 -9.93 -15.21
C GLU A 202 -3.74 -9.06 -16.47
N VAL A 203 -4.67 -9.31 -17.38
CA VAL A 203 -4.83 -8.52 -18.62
C VAL A 203 -5.21 -7.07 -18.28
N VAL A 204 -6.17 -6.89 -17.37
CA VAL A 204 -6.61 -5.56 -16.93
C VAL A 204 -5.47 -4.83 -16.23
N ALA A 205 -4.81 -5.45 -15.24
CA ALA A 205 -3.67 -4.86 -14.55
C ALA A 205 -2.56 -4.46 -15.53
N THR A 206 -2.21 -5.35 -16.48
CA THR A 206 -1.19 -5.06 -17.50
C THR A 206 -1.56 -3.86 -18.36
N HIS A 207 -2.83 -3.74 -18.77
CA HIS A 207 -3.30 -2.63 -19.59
C HIS A 207 -3.30 -1.29 -18.85
N PHE A 208 -3.63 -1.28 -17.56
CA PHE A 208 -3.77 -0.06 -16.76
C PHE A 208 -2.52 0.31 -15.93
N ARG A 209 -1.47 -0.51 -15.96
CA ARG A 209 -0.15 -0.17 -15.39
C ARG A 209 0.32 1.19 -15.90
N CYS A 210 0.68 2.06 -14.97
CA CYS A 210 1.15 3.40 -15.27
C CYS A 210 2.55 3.68 -14.72
N VAL A 211 3.26 4.58 -15.39
CA VAL A 211 4.56 5.10 -14.99
C VAL A 211 4.37 6.47 -14.37
N LEU A 212 4.94 6.69 -13.19
CA LEU A 212 4.89 7.98 -12.49
C LEU A 212 6.24 8.69 -12.58
N LEU A 213 6.20 10.01 -12.72
CA LEU A 213 7.40 10.86 -12.66
C LEU A 213 7.53 11.46 -11.26
N SER A 214 8.64 11.14 -10.59
CA SER A 214 9.13 11.86 -9.43
C SER A 214 10.13 12.92 -9.89
N HIS A 215 9.92 14.17 -9.51
CA HIS A 215 10.79 15.27 -9.94
C HIS A 215 10.78 16.47 -9.00
N ARG A 216 11.78 17.35 -9.16
CA ARG A 216 11.79 18.68 -8.54
C ARG A 216 11.20 19.70 -9.51
N TRP A 217 10.23 20.49 -9.05
CA TRP A 217 9.62 21.53 -9.88
C TRP A 217 10.66 22.57 -10.28
N GLU A 218 10.81 22.81 -11.57
CA GLU A 218 11.68 23.82 -12.13
C GLU A 218 10.95 25.17 -12.21
N GLU A 219 11.64 26.22 -12.68
CA GLU A 219 11.02 27.55 -12.85
C GLU A 219 9.88 27.53 -13.88
N THR A 220 9.97 26.63 -14.87
CA THR A 220 8.95 26.45 -15.90
C THR A 220 8.48 25.00 -15.91
N GLU A 221 7.19 24.79 -15.67
CA GLU A 221 6.54 23.49 -15.71
C GLU A 221 5.36 23.48 -16.67
N VAL A 222 5.07 22.30 -17.22
CA VAL A 222 3.84 22.07 -17.97
C VAL A 222 2.69 21.92 -16.98
N LEU A 223 1.63 22.69 -17.17
CA LEU A 223 0.43 22.68 -16.33
C LEU A 223 -0.73 22.03 -17.09
N LEU A 224 -1.76 21.59 -16.36
CA LEU A 224 -2.92 20.90 -16.92
C LEU A 224 -3.54 21.64 -18.13
N HIS A 225 -3.81 22.94 -17.99
CA HIS A 225 -4.44 23.75 -19.03
C HIS A 225 -3.55 23.94 -20.28
N HIS A 226 -2.24 23.72 -20.18
CA HIS A 226 -1.36 23.80 -21.33
C HIS A 226 -1.57 22.63 -22.30
N ILE A 227 -1.91 21.44 -21.78
CA ILE A 227 -1.96 20.17 -22.52
C ILE A 227 -3.37 19.62 -22.76
N GLN A 228 -4.39 20.23 -22.14
CA GLN A 228 -5.77 19.76 -22.28
C GLN A 228 -6.20 19.75 -23.75
N ASN A 229 -6.67 18.59 -24.22
CA ASN A 229 -7.09 18.33 -25.61
C ASN A 229 -5.99 18.58 -26.66
N LYS A 230 -4.71 18.47 -26.29
CA LYS A 230 -3.58 18.63 -27.22
C LYS A 230 -2.69 17.39 -27.21
N ASP A 231 -2.05 17.13 -28.33
CA ASP A 231 -1.00 16.12 -28.43
C ASP A 231 0.33 16.71 -27.91
N VAL A 232 0.75 16.25 -26.73
CA VAL A 232 1.98 16.69 -26.06
C VAL A 232 3.23 16.47 -26.92
N ARG A 233 3.22 15.50 -27.83
CA ARG A 233 4.37 15.16 -28.69
C ARG A 233 4.63 16.23 -29.75
N GLU A 234 3.60 16.98 -30.12
CA GLU A 234 3.67 18.02 -31.15
C GLU A 234 3.83 19.43 -30.57
N LEU A 235 3.62 19.60 -29.26
CA LEU A 235 3.77 20.89 -28.59
C LEU A 235 5.22 21.40 -28.62
N LYS A 236 5.38 22.69 -28.91
CA LYS A 236 6.67 23.40 -28.99
C LYS A 236 6.59 24.75 -28.28
N GLY A 237 7.74 25.27 -27.85
CA GLY A 237 7.87 26.61 -27.28
C GLY A 237 7.32 26.79 -25.86
N LEU A 238 6.93 25.70 -25.19
CA LEU A 238 6.47 25.72 -23.80
C LEU A 238 7.61 25.26 -22.88
N GLY A 239 7.89 26.02 -21.81
CA GLY A 239 8.88 25.62 -20.80
C GLY A 239 8.52 24.29 -20.14
N GLY A 240 9.50 23.42 -19.92
CA GLY A 240 9.30 22.08 -19.37
C GLY A 240 8.72 21.04 -20.36
N ILE A 241 8.35 21.42 -21.59
CA ILE A 241 7.73 20.47 -22.54
C ILE A 241 8.68 19.33 -22.94
N THR A 242 9.96 19.63 -23.11
CA THR A 242 10.98 18.63 -23.46
C THR A 242 11.12 17.57 -22.37
N LYS A 243 10.98 17.96 -21.10
CA LYS A 243 10.98 17.05 -19.96
C LYS A 243 9.79 16.08 -20.05
N LEU A 244 8.58 16.62 -20.24
CA LEU A 244 7.37 15.80 -20.38
C LEU A 244 7.42 14.87 -21.61
N GLN A 245 7.89 15.37 -22.75
CA GLN A 245 8.03 14.57 -23.97
C GLN A 245 9.04 13.42 -23.79
N SER A 246 10.18 13.70 -23.13
CA SER A 246 11.21 12.69 -22.86
C SER A 246 10.71 11.65 -21.87
N PHE A 247 9.98 12.08 -20.82
CA PHE A 247 9.31 11.18 -19.89
C PHE A 247 8.32 10.25 -20.61
N CYS A 248 7.39 10.80 -21.41
CA CYS A 248 6.42 10.00 -22.16
C CYS A 248 7.10 9.05 -23.17
N LYS A 249 8.20 9.49 -23.80
CA LYS A 249 9.00 8.64 -24.68
C LYS A 249 9.58 7.46 -23.93
N ILE A 250 10.23 7.68 -22.78
CA ILE A 250 10.83 6.61 -21.98
C ILE A 250 9.77 5.64 -21.48
N ALA A 251 8.64 6.13 -20.98
CA ALA A 251 7.53 5.30 -20.55
C ALA A 251 7.00 4.40 -21.69
N ARG A 252 6.84 4.97 -22.90
CA ARG A 252 6.42 4.21 -24.09
C ARG A 252 7.46 3.18 -24.52
N ASP A 253 8.73 3.57 -24.56
CA ASP A 253 9.83 2.71 -25.00
C ASP A 253 10.04 1.54 -24.00
N ALA A 254 9.62 1.71 -22.74
CA ALA A 254 9.51 0.66 -21.73
C ALA A 254 8.20 -0.18 -21.80
N GLY A 255 7.32 0.08 -22.78
CA GLY A 255 6.11 -0.69 -23.03
C GLY A 255 4.85 -0.24 -22.27
N TYR A 256 4.88 0.93 -21.61
CA TYR A 256 3.74 1.42 -20.84
C TYR A 256 2.89 2.41 -21.63
N LEU A 257 1.57 2.19 -21.64
CA LEU A 257 0.60 3.04 -22.31
C LEU A 257 0.30 4.32 -21.52
N TRP A 258 0.46 4.30 -20.19
CA TRP A 258 0.02 5.37 -19.31
C TRP A 258 1.19 5.99 -18.54
N ALA A 259 1.24 7.31 -18.53
CA ALA A 259 2.22 8.11 -17.82
C ALA A 259 1.55 9.19 -16.95
N TRP A 260 2.13 9.51 -15.80
CA TRP A 260 1.60 10.50 -14.87
C TRP A 260 2.68 11.48 -14.40
N MET A 261 2.32 12.76 -14.36
CA MET A 261 3.13 13.84 -13.80
C MET A 261 2.20 14.81 -13.04
N ASP A 262 2.46 15.01 -11.76
CA ASP A 262 1.62 15.79 -10.82
C ASP A 262 1.27 17.20 -11.34
N THR A 263 2.23 17.87 -12.00
CA THR A 263 2.07 19.24 -12.49
C THR A 263 1.02 19.40 -13.58
N CYS A 264 0.81 18.38 -14.42
CA CYS A 264 -0.11 18.44 -15.55
C CYS A 264 -1.25 17.41 -15.53
N CYS A 265 -1.22 16.42 -14.62
CA CYS A 265 -2.26 15.41 -14.49
C CYS A 265 -3.26 15.68 -13.36
N ILE A 266 -2.95 16.57 -12.42
CA ILE A 266 -3.87 17.00 -11.34
C ILE A 266 -4.50 18.34 -11.69
N ASP A 267 -5.81 18.48 -11.48
CA ASP A 267 -6.49 19.78 -11.54
C ASP A 267 -6.35 20.49 -10.21
N LYS A 268 -5.32 21.31 -10.13
CA LYS A 268 -5.02 22.14 -8.95
C LYS A 268 -6.04 23.27 -8.73
N THR A 269 -6.97 23.50 -9.67
CA THR A 269 -8.05 24.50 -9.52
C THR A 269 -9.30 23.92 -8.87
N ASN A 270 -9.43 22.59 -8.84
CA ASN A 270 -10.52 21.89 -8.18
C ASN A 270 -10.09 21.37 -6.81
N ASN A 271 -10.52 22.04 -5.74
CA ASN A 271 -10.14 21.69 -4.37
C ASN A 271 -10.53 20.26 -3.95
N ALA A 272 -11.66 19.74 -4.45
CA ALA A 272 -12.09 18.38 -4.11
C ALA A 272 -11.11 17.35 -4.69
N GLU A 273 -10.75 17.53 -5.95
CA GLU A 273 -9.78 16.67 -6.62
C GLU A 273 -8.37 16.83 -6.07
N LEU A 274 -7.94 18.07 -5.81
CA LEU A 274 -6.63 18.34 -5.23
C LEU A 274 -6.51 17.65 -3.85
N GLY A 275 -7.56 17.72 -3.03
CA GLY A 275 -7.63 17.02 -1.75
C GLY A 275 -7.61 15.50 -1.88
N GLU A 276 -8.34 14.94 -2.86
CA GLU A 276 -8.29 13.50 -3.16
C GLU A 276 -6.89 13.06 -3.63
N SER A 277 -6.25 13.87 -4.48
CA SER A 277 -4.92 13.60 -5.02
C SER A 277 -3.85 13.62 -3.94
N VAL A 278 -3.88 14.63 -3.06
CA VAL A 278 -2.97 14.75 -1.91
C VAL A 278 -3.04 13.52 -1.00
N GLN A 279 -4.26 13.01 -0.75
CA GLN A 279 -4.46 11.82 0.10
C GLN A 279 -4.09 10.51 -0.60
N SER A 280 -4.14 10.47 -1.94
CA SER A 280 -3.94 9.24 -2.70
C SER A 280 -2.54 9.08 -3.30
N MET A 281 -1.70 10.13 -3.32
CA MET A 281 -0.41 10.11 -4.01
C MET A 281 0.48 8.93 -3.58
N PHE A 282 0.59 8.63 -2.29
CA PHE A 282 1.38 7.49 -1.81
C PHE A 282 0.88 6.18 -2.41
N VAL A 283 -0.45 5.97 -2.42
CA VAL A 283 -1.07 4.76 -3.00
C VAL A 283 -0.78 4.70 -4.50
N TRP A 284 -0.88 5.82 -5.22
CA TRP A 284 -0.57 5.86 -6.65
C TRP A 284 0.89 5.49 -6.94
N TYR A 285 1.83 6.00 -6.16
CA TYR A 285 3.24 5.62 -6.25
C TYR A 285 3.46 4.14 -5.88
N ARG A 286 2.79 3.64 -4.84
CA ARG A 286 2.85 2.23 -4.40
C ARG A 286 2.37 1.24 -5.45
N HIS A 287 1.32 1.62 -6.18
CA HIS A 287 0.69 0.80 -7.24
C HIS A 287 1.22 1.11 -8.65
N SER A 288 2.12 2.08 -8.80
CA SER A 288 2.79 2.36 -10.07
C SER A 288 3.58 1.13 -10.55
N ALA A 289 3.61 0.93 -11.87
CA ALA A 289 4.41 -0.14 -12.45
C ALA A 289 5.90 0.19 -12.42
N LEU A 290 6.21 1.49 -12.54
CA LEU A 290 7.54 2.05 -12.52
C LEU A 290 7.44 3.50 -12.05
N THR A 291 8.33 3.91 -11.15
CA THR A 291 8.56 5.33 -10.88
C THR A 291 9.90 5.77 -11.47
N ILE A 292 9.84 6.77 -12.33
CA ILE A 292 11.01 7.42 -12.92
C ILE A 292 11.36 8.62 -12.04
N VAL A 293 12.59 8.64 -11.51
CA VAL A 293 13.11 9.79 -10.77
C VAL A 293 13.99 10.60 -11.70
N TYR A 294 13.61 11.85 -11.98
CA TYR A 294 14.37 12.76 -12.82
C TYR A 294 15.16 13.76 -11.98
N LEU A 295 16.50 13.64 -12.03
CA LEU A 295 17.46 14.47 -11.30
C LEU A 295 17.93 15.63 -12.18
N SER A 296 17.16 16.71 -12.20
CA SER A 296 17.43 17.88 -13.07
C SER A 296 18.76 18.59 -12.79
N ASP A 297 19.29 18.44 -11.57
CA ASP A 297 20.53 19.04 -11.10
C ASP A 297 21.76 18.11 -11.18
N VAL A 298 21.60 16.88 -11.69
CA VAL A 298 22.68 15.91 -11.83
C VAL A 298 23.11 15.80 -13.30
N PRO A 299 24.23 16.43 -13.72
CA PRO A 299 24.73 16.33 -15.09
C PRO A 299 25.35 14.95 -15.38
N PRO A 300 25.48 14.54 -16.66
CA PRO A 300 26.03 13.23 -17.07
C PRO A 300 27.48 12.99 -16.62
N SER A 301 28.25 14.07 -16.50
CA SER A 301 29.65 14.05 -16.05
C SER A 301 29.81 13.89 -14.53
N SER A 302 28.71 13.77 -13.79
CA SER A 302 28.73 13.68 -12.34
C SER A 302 29.43 12.40 -11.86
N GLN A 303 30.20 12.54 -10.79
CA GLN A 303 30.85 11.40 -10.13
C GLN A 303 29.89 10.69 -9.17
N SER A 304 30.36 9.58 -8.59
CA SER A 304 29.70 8.90 -7.47
C SER A 304 29.34 9.88 -6.35
N GLY A 305 28.14 9.77 -5.79
CA GLY A 305 27.65 10.65 -4.72
C GLY A 305 26.80 11.84 -5.19
N ALA A 306 26.65 12.05 -6.50
CA ALA A 306 25.88 13.19 -7.01
C ALA A 306 24.37 13.09 -6.70
N LEU A 307 23.83 11.86 -6.62
CA LEU A 307 22.48 11.64 -6.14
C LEU A 307 22.34 12.13 -4.69
N ALA A 308 23.31 11.85 -3.82
CA ALA A 308 23.24 12.27 -2.43
C ALA A 308 23.21 13.80 -2.27
N SER A 309 23.90 14.52 -3.14
CA SER A 309 23.89 15.99 -3.18
C SER A 309 22.71 16.61 -3.94
N SER A 310 21.85 15.81 -4.56
CA SER A 310 20.75 16.34 -5.37
C SER A 310 19.69 17.02 -4.50
N VAL A 311 19.21 18.17 -4.95
CA VAL A 311 18.09 18.91 -4.33
C VAL A 311 16.79 18.10 -4.32
N TRP A 312 16.70 17.03 -5.10
CA TRP A 312 15.59 16.09 -5.05
C TRP A 312 15.42 15.45 -3.66
N ASN A 313 16.51 15.18 -2.93
CA ASN A 313 16.45 14.60 -1.57
C ASN A 313 15.87 15.56 -0.54
N GLU A 314 15.93 16.86 -0.80
CA GLU A 314 15.48 17.91 0.13
C GLU A 314 14.00 18.24 -0.03
N ARG A 315 13.30 17.70 -1.04
CA ARG A 315 11.89 18.03 -1.25
C ARG A 315 10.97 17.20 -0.34
N GLY A 316 9.93 17.80 0.22
CA GLY A 316 8.97 17.12 1.10
C GLY A 316 8.26 15.95 0.41
N TRP A 317 7.63 16.22 -0.73
CA TRP A 317 6.87 15.22 -1.49
C TRP A 317 7.72 14.04 -1.97
N THR A 318 8.99 14.27 -2.35
CA THR A 318 9.83 13.19 -2.92
C THR A 318 10.04 12.04 -1.95
N PHE A 319 9.85 12.25 -0.63
CA PHE A 319 9.88 11.18 0.36
C PHE A 319 8.94 10.03 -0.02
N GLN A 320 7.65 10.30 -0.19
CA GLN A 320 6.68 9.28 -0.58
C GLN A 320 6.87 8.80 -2.02
N GLU A 321 7.35 9.67 -2.92
CA GLU A 321 7.58 9.33 -4.33
C GLU A 321 8.65 8.26 -4.52
N PHE A 322 9.53 8.03 -3.54
CA PHE A 322 10.55 6.98 -3.63
C PHE A 322 10.33 5.83 -2.63
N VAL A 323 9.83 6.08 -1.41
CA VAL A 323 9.61 4.96 -0.47
C VAL A 323 8.42 4.11 -0.87
N ALA A 324 7.37 4.72 -1.46
CA ALA A 324 6.16 4.00 -1.79
C ALA A 324 6.34 3.00 -2.95
N PRO A 325 6.96 3.37 -4.11
CA PRO A 325 7.07 2.48 -5.25
C PRO A 325 7.89 1.23 -4.98
N LYS A 326 7.54 0.14 -5.68
CA LYS A 326 8.32 -1.10 -5.66
C LYS A 326 9.48 -1.08 -6.65
N VAL A 327 9.32 -0.34 -7.76
CA VAL A 327 10.32 -0.23 -8.83
C VAL A 327 10.64 1.24 -9.09
N VAL A 328 11.92 1.59 -9.02
CA VAL A 328 12.43 2.94 -9.25
C VAL A 328 13.58 2.91 -10.23
N ILE A 329 13.64 3.88 -11.16
CA ILE A 329 14.79 4.10 -12.03
C ILE A 329 15.16 5.59 -12.00
N PHE A 330 16.43 5.89 -11.71
CA PHE A 330 16.99 7.24 -11.66
C PHE A 330 17.56 7.65 -13.02
N TYR A 331 17.19 8.84 -13.45
CA TYR A 331 17.65 9.49 -14.67
C TYR A 331 18.34 10.82 -14.34
N GLN A 332 19.41 11.10 -15.07
CA GLN A 332 20.16 12.35 -15.03
C GLN A 332 19.44 13.44 -15.86
N ASN A 333 19.94 14.67 -15.83
CA ASN A 333 19.28 15.81 -16.48
C ASN A 333 19.21 15.74 -18.02
N ASP A 334 19.97 14.84 -18.65
CA ASP A 334 19.92 14.55 -20.09
C ASP A 334 19.12 13.29 -20.43
N TRP A 335 18.45 12.70 -19.44
CA TRP A 335 17.73 11.42 -19.54
C TRP A 335 18.61 10.19 -19.79
N SER A 336 19.91 10.26 -19.47
CA SER A 336 20.73 9.06 -19.29
C SER A 336 20.46 8.40 -17.93
N LEU A 337 20.67 7.08 -17.85
CA LEU A 337 20.52 6.32 -16.61
C LEU A 337 21.59 6.75 -15.61
N TYR A 338 21.20 7.01 -14.37
CA TYR A 338 22.15 7.34 -13.30
C TYR A 338 23.21 6.25 -13.17
N ARG A 339 24.49 6.65 -13.17
CA ARG A 339 25.66 5.75 -13.14
C ARG A 339 25.73 4.75 -14.31
N ASN A 340 25.00 4.98 -15.39
CA ASN A 340 24.78 3.99 -16.47
C ASN A 340 24.25 2.64 -15.95
N ASP A 341 23.58 2.63 -14.79
CA ASP A 341 23.08 1.42 -14.17
C ASP A 341 21.83 0.92 -14.92
N ARG A 342 21.95 -0.27 -15.54
CA ARG A 342 20.91 -0.91 -16.35
C ARG A 342 20.10 -1.94 -15.57
N THR A 343 20.24 -2.01 -14.26
CA THR A 343 19.38 -2.85 -13.42
C THR A 343 17.91 -2.47 -13.65
N PRO A 344 16.99 -3.45 -13.74
CA PRO A 344 15.57 -3.18 -14.00
C PRO A 344 14.89 -2.44 -12.84
N ASN A 345 15.51 -2.47 -11.65
CA ASN A 345 15.07 -1.76 -10.47
C ASN A 345 16.29 -1.22 -9.72
N HIS A 346 16.46 0.10 -9.66
CA HIS A 346 17.59 0.72 -8.96
C HIS A 346 17.53 0.50 -7.45
N LYS A 347 16.38 0.09 -6.88
CA LYS A 347 16.31 -0.38 -5.47
C LYS A 347 17.14 -1.63 -5.19
N GLU A 348 17.51 -2.38 -6.24
CA GLU A 348 18.40 -3.55 -6.14
C GLU A 348 19.89 -3.17 -6.29
N SER A 349 20.20 -1.89 -6.60
CA SER A 349 21.56 -1.39 -6.77
C SER A 349 22.15 -0.94 -5.42
N PRO A 350 23.13 -1.67 -4.83
CA PRO A 350 23.66 -1.33 -3.51
C PRO A 350 24.35 0.03 -3.49
N ALA A 351 24.95 0.44 -4.61
CA ALA A 351 25.61 1.73 -4.73
C ALA A 351 24.62 2.90 -4.66
N ILE A 352 23.49 2.80 -5.38
CA ILE A 352 22.45 3.83 -5.38
C ILE A 352 21.74 3.88 -4.03
N MET A 353 21.39 2.73 -3.47
CA MET A 353 20.76 2.67 -2.14
C MET A 353 21.67 3.22 -1.05
N LYS A 354 22.99 3.00 -1.13
CA LYS A 354 23.93 3.57 -0.18
C LYS A 354 23.99 5.10 -0.25
N GLU A 355 24.03 5.66 -1.46
CA GLU A 355 23.98 7.12 -1.64
C GLU A 355 22.67 7.73 -1.10
N LEU A 356 21.53 7.06 -1.27
CA LEU A 356 20.26 7.50 -0.70
C LEU A 356 20.21 7.39 0.82
N GLU A 357 20.72 6.30 1.39
CA GLU A 357 20.83 6.12 2.84
C GLU A 357 21.64 7.27 3.46
N ASP A 358 22.81 7.56 2.87
CA ASP A 358 23.70 8.63 3.35
C ASP A 358 23.05 10.02 3.23
N ALA A 359 22.25 10.26 2.17
CA ALA A 359 21.58 11.53 1.95
C ALA A 359 20.34 11.74 2.83
N THR A 360 19.54 10.69 3.01
CA THR A 360 18.22 10.77 3.64
C THR A 360 18.24 10.36 5.12
N GLY A 361 19.24 9.59 5.55
CA GLY A 361 19.28 8.95 6.86
C GLY A 361 18.26 7.82 7.03
N ILE A 362 17.65 7.35 5.93
CA ILE A 362 16.71 6.23 5.91
C ILE A 362 17.50 4.96 5.63
N ASP A 363 17.39 4.00 6.54
CA ASP A 363 18.02 2.68 6.40
C ASP A 363 17.69 2.03 5.05
N ALA A 364 18.68 1.36 4.45
CA ALA A 364 18.55 0.77 3.12
C ALA A 364 17.38 -0.24 3.03
N GLN A 365 17.11 -1.00 4.09
CA GLN A 365 15.98 -1.93 4.12
C GLN A 365 14.65 -1.19 4.12
N ALA A 366 14.56 -0.05 4.81
CA ALA A 366 13.38 0.82 4.79
C ALA A 366 13.19 1.50 3.41
N LEU A 367 14.27 1.83 2.68
CA LEU A 367 14.19 2.32 1.30
C LEU A 367 13.60 1.25 0.35
N ILE A 368 14.00 -0.01 0.53
CA ILE A 368 13.58 -1.15 -0.32
C ILE A 368 12.14 -1.58 0.00
N SER A 369 11.83 -1.77 1.29
CA SER A 369 10.58 -2.35 1.77
C SER A 369 9.91 -1.47 2.82
N PHE A 370 9.53 -0.26 2.42
CA PHE A 370 8.79 0.65 3.30
C PHE A 370 7.36 0.14 3.56
N ASN A 371 6.95 0.20 4.83
CA ASN A 371 5.58 -0.04 5.26
C ASN A 371 4.97 1.26 5.82
N PRO A 372 3.90 1.80 5.21
CA PRO A 372 3.21 2.96 5.77
C PRO A 372 2.52 2.62 7.09
N GLY A 373 2.15 3.64 7.85
CA GLY A 373 1.47 3.49 9.14
C GLY A 373 2.13 4.27 10.27
N MET A 374 1.53 4.21 11.46
CA MET A 374 1.90 5.06 12.59
C MET A 374 3.06 4.55 13.45
N ARG A 375 3.63 3.39 13.14
CA ARG A 375 4.79 2.86 13.86
C ARG A 375 6.03 3.74 13.68
N ASP A 376 6.82 3.83 14.74
CA ASP A 376 8.07 4.58 14.83
C ASP A 376 7.93 6.04 14.33
N PRO A 377 6.92 6.79 14.79
CA PRO A 377 6.59 8.07 14.20
C PRO A 377 7.72 9.07 14.37
N ARG A 378 8.45 9.03 15.49
CA ARG A 378 9.63 9.87 15.72
C ARG A 378 10.73 9.68 14.70
N GLN A 379 10.96 8.44 14.26
CA GLN A 379 11.97 8.12 13.24
C GLN A 379 11.52 8.65 11.86
N LYS A 380 10.27 8.39 11.47
CA LYS A 380 9.70 8.91 10.22
C LYS A 380 9.68 10.44 10.17
N LEU A 381 9.38 11.10 11.28
CA LEU A 381 9.46 12.56 11.42
C LEU A 381 10.91 13.06 11.31
N GLN A 382 11.90 12.32 11.81
CA GLN A 382 13.31 12.65 11.61
C GLN A 382 13.69 12.59 10.12
N TRP A 383 13.28 11.55 9.41
CA TRP A 383 13.52 11.42 7.95
C TRP A 383 12.90 12.56 7.14
N ALA A 384 11.77 13.09 7.62
CA ALA A 384 11.10 14.24 7.02
C ALA A 384 11.68 15.61 7.44
N SER A 385 12.38 15.69 8.58
CA SER A 385 12.77 16.96 9.23
C SER A 385 13.67 17.88 8.40
N LYS A 386 14.47 17.32 7.49
CA LYS A 386 15.37 18.08 6.62
C LYS A 386 14.74 18.48 5.29
N ARG A 387 13.47 18.10 5.06
CA ARG A 387 12.79 18.33 3.80
C ARG A 387 12.02 19.65 3.80
N VAL A 388 11.96 20.28 2.63
CA VAL A 388 11.37 21.59 2.39
C VAL A 388 10.18 21.45 1.43
N THR A 389 9.13 22.23 1.69
CA THR A 389 7.93 22.28 0.86
C THR A 389 7.68 23.69 0.33
N THR A 390 7.19 23.78 -0.91
CA THR A 390 6.84 25.07 -1.52
C THR A 390 5.58 25.66 -0.88
N VAL A 391 4.57 24.83 -0.65
CA VAL A 391 3.37 25.20 0.10
C VAL A 391 3.60 24.81 1.55
N GLN A 392 3.31 25.73 2.47
CA GLN A 392 3.70 25.59 3.86
C GLN A 392 2.96 24.42 4.56
N GLU A 393 1.70 24.14 4.19
CA GLU A 393 0.89 23.06 4.76
C GLU A 393 1.37 21.67 4.29
N ASP A 394 2.05 21.59 3.13
CA ASP A 394 2.56 20.33 2.60
C ASP A 394 3.65 19.70 3.49
N THR A 395 4.24 20.44 4.44
CA THR A 395 5.09 19.87 5.49
C THR A 395 4.36 18.75 6.25
N ALA A 396 3.04 18.86 6.40
CA ALA A 396 2.21 17.80 6.97
C ALA A 396 1.59 16.90 5.89
N TYR A 397 1.03 17.49 4.81
CA TYR A 397 0.27 16.70 3.81
C TYR A 397 1.13 15.69 3.06
N SER A 398 2.41 16.01 2.82
CA SER A 398 3.36 15.08 2.20
C SER A 398 3.65 13.84 3.06
N LEU A 399 3.21 13.81 4.32
CA LEU A 399 3.40 12.70 5.25
C LEU A 399 2.14 11.86 5.44
N PHE A 400 1.00 12.22 4.84
CA PHE A 400 -0.25 11.48 5.02
C PHE A 400 -0.11 10.01 4.65
N GLY A 401 0.45 9.72 3.48
CA GLY A 401 0.70 8.34 3.05
C GLY A 401 1.85 7.64 3.79
N ILE A 402 2.82 8.38 4.33
CA ILE A 402 3.92 7.82 5.15
C ILE A 402 3.36 7.21 6.44
N PHE A 403 2.36 7.88 7.02
CA PHE A 403 1.69 7.49 8.26
C PHE A 403 0.39 6.74 8.07
N ASP A 404 -0.07 6.54 6.84
CA ASP A 404 -1.37 5.97 6.50
C ASP A 404 -2.53 6.67 7.22
N VAL A 405 -2.56 8.01 7.10
CA VAL A 405 -3.59 8.87 7.69
C VAL A 405 -4.46 9.52 6.64
N HIS A 406 -5.75 9.62 6.95
CA HIS A 406 -6.74 10.30 6.12
C HIS A 406 -7.27 11.52 6.90
N LEU A 407 -6.67 12.68 6.66
CA LEU A 407 -7.02 13.94 7.30
C LEU A 407 -7.49 14.97 6.27
N PRO A 408 -8.37 15.93 6.64
CA PRO A 408 -8.77 17.00 5.73
C PRO A 408 -7.57 17.82 5.22
N VAL A 409 -7.58 18.08 3.91
CA VAL A 409 -6.60 18.93 3.21
C VAL A 409 -7.18 20.34 3.11
N ILE A 410 -6.64 21.29 3.88
CA ILE A 410 -7.13 22.66 3.97
C ILE A 410 -5.96 23.62 3.68
N TYR A 411 -5.79 24.00 2.41
CA TYR A 411 -4.81 25.04 2.07
C TYR A 411 -5.22 26.39 2.63
N GLY A 412 -4.30 27.07 3.32
CA GLY A 412 -4.54 28.34 4.02
C GLY A 412 -4.71 28.21 5.54
N GLU A 413 -4.70 27.00 6.11
CA GLU A 413 -4.79 26.81 7.55
C GLU A 413 -3.49 27.13 8.32
N ARG A 414 -2.39 27.42 7.60
CA ARG A 414 -1.03 27.63 8.11
C ARG A 414 -0.30 26.34 8.47
N LYS A 415 1.03 26.40 8.33
CA LYS A 415 1.96 25.28 8.58
C LYS A 415 1.77 24.62 9.94
N GLN A 416 1.68 25.41 11.01
CA GLN A 416 1.59 24.90 12.38
C GLN A 416 0.27 24.19 12.68
N SER A 417 -0.84 24.62 12.06
CA SER A 417 -2.13 23.94 12.18
C SER A 417 -2.11 22.60 11.46
N ALA A 418 -1.63 22.58 10.21
CA ALA A 418 -1.54 21.36 9.42
C ALA A 418 -0.64 20.30 10.11
N LEU A 419 0.55 20.70 10.57
CA LEU A 419 1.46 19.82 11.32
C LEU A 419 0.87 19.42 12.68
N GLY A 420 0.24 20.35 13.38
CA GLY A 420 -0.43 20.11 14.66
C GLY A 420 -1.50 19.03 14.56
N ARG A 421 -2.38 19.12 13.56
CA ARG A 421 -3.42 18.10 13.31
C ARG A 421 -2.84 16.73 13.00
N LEU A 422 -1.77 16.66 12.19
CA LEU A 422 -1.08 15.40 11.90
C LEU A 422 -0.54 14.78 13.20
N LEU A 423 0.27 15.53 13.96
CA LEU A 423 0.89 15.01 15.18
C LEU A 423 -0.14 14.65 16.25
N GLN A 424 -1.22 15.42 16.35
CA GLN A 424 -2.37 15.09 17.20
C GLN A 424 -2.99 13.74 16.81
N ASP A 425 -3.22 13.49 15.51
CA ASP A 425 -3.77 12.21 15.04
C ASP A 425 -2.82 11.05 15.33
N LEU A 426 -1.52 11.24 15.07
CA LEU A 426 -0.49 10.25 15.37
C LEU A 426 -0.50 9.86 16.85
N VAL A 427 -0.40 10.84 17.75
CA VAL A 427 -0.38 10.58 19.21
C VAL A 427 -1.68 9.94 19.67
N SER A 428 -2.84 10.41 19.17
CA SER A 428 -4.15 9.93 19.65
C SER A 428 -4.47 8.52 19.16
N ARG A 429 -4.05 8.14 17.95
CA ARG A 429 -4.35 6.82 17.37
C ARG A 429 -3.29 5.77 17.66
N SER A 430 -2.01 6.13 17.68
CA SER A 430 -0.93 5.19 18.05
C SER A 430 -0.73 5.08 19.57
N GLY A 431 -0.96 6.18 20.30
CA GLY A 431 -0.54 6.33 21.69
C GLY A 431 0.97 6.54 21.86
N ASP A 432 1.74 6.63 20.76
CA ASP A 432 3.20 6.80 20.81
C ASP A 432 3.56 8.26 21.16
N ILE A 433 4.03 8.43 22.40
CA ILE A 433 4.45 9.72 22.95
C ILE A 433 5.79 10.24 22.40
N THR A 434 6.50 9.46 21.58
CA THR A 434 7.78 9.91 20.98
C THR A 434 7.60 11.04 19.98
N CYS A 435 6.38 11.25 19.46
CA CYS A 435 6.05 12.47 18.72
C CYS A 435 6.28 13.74 19.56
N LEU A 436 6.29 13.64 20.89
CA LEU A 436 6.55 14.77 21.78
C LEU A 436 8.06 15.01 22.01
N ASP A 437 8.92 14.13 21.52
CA ASP A 437 10.39 14.16 21.73
C ASP A 437 11.12 15.03 20.69
N TRP A 438 10.92 16.33 20.77
CA TRP A 438 11.49 17.35 19.87
C TRP A 438 12.19 18.48 20.64
N VAL A 439 13.03 19.25 19.93
CA VAL A 439 13.73 20.45 20.45
C VAL A 439 13.44 21.69 19.60
N GLY A 440 13.68 22.88 20.14
CA GLY A 440 13.39 24.16 19.46
C GLY A 440 12.08 24.78 19.94
N GLN A 441 11.28 25.34 19.04
CA GLN A 441 10.12 26.17 19.38
C GLN A 441 8.80 25.40 19.43
N SER A 442 7.96 25.76 20.40
CA SER A 442 6.60 25.23 20.56
C SER A 442 5.63 25.79 19.52
N SER A 443 4.67 24.96 19.09
CA SER A 443 3.59 25.33 18.19
C SER A 443 2.55 26.22 18.88
N GLU A 444 1.94 27.13 18.11
CA GLU A 444 0.72 27.85 18.51
C GLU A 444 -0.49 26.91 18.58
N PHE A 445 -0.44 25.75 17.91
CA PHE A 445 -1.51 24.76 17.93
C PHE A 445 -1.62 24.07 19.30
N ASN A 446 -0.48 23.63 19.85
CA ASN A 446 -0.36 23.09 21.20
C ASN A 446 1.12 23.15 21.62
N SER A 447 1.41 23.55 22.85
CA SER A 447 2.81 23.76 23.28
C SER A 447 3.64 22.48 23.37
N CYS A 448 3.01 21.31 23.48
CA CYS A 448 3.68 20.01 23.44
C CYS A 448 4.05 19.56 22.02
N LEU A 449 3.61 20.26 20.98
CA LEU A 449 3.95 19.99 19.58
C LEU A 449 4.95 21.05 19.07
N PRO A 450 5.85 20.70 18.14
CA PRO A 450 6.82 21.65 17.60
C PRO A 450 6.17 22.58 16.57
N ALA A 451 6.68 23.81 16.50
CA ALA A 451 6.29 24.79 15.48
C ALA A 451 6.67 24.37 14.06
N ASP A 452 7.71 23.54 13.91
CA ASP A 452 8.25 23.15 12.63
C ASP A 452 8.79 21.71 12.69
N ILE A 453 8.75 20.99 11.57
CA ILE A 453 9.22 19.61 11.48
C ILE A 453 10.74 19.50 11.67
N ILE A 454 11.49 20.59 11.41
CA ILE A 454 12.94 20.64 11.63
C ILE A 454 13.34 20.36 13.09
N SER A 455 12.41 20.57 14.04
CA SER A 455 12.58 20.24 15.46
C SER A 455 12.86 18.75 15.74
N TYR A 456 12.59 17.87 14.76
CA TYR A 456 12.90 16.45 14.82
C TYR A 456 14.26 16.06 14.23
N ALA A 457 15.05 17.01 13.70
CA ALA A 457 16.32 16.73 13.03
C ALA A 457 17.38 16.15 13.95
N THR A 458 17.43 16.62 15.20
CA THR A 458 18.31 16.08 16.23
C THR A 458 17.90 14.63 16.53
N PRO A 459 18.82 13.66 16.55
CA PRO A 459 18.50 12.29 16.97
C PRO A 459 17.89 12.27 18.37
N PRO A 460 16.87 11.43 18.61
CA PRO A 460 16.29 11.30 19.95
C PRO A 460 17.35 10.82 20.94
N TYR A 461 17.20 11.20 22.20
CA TYR A 461 18.09 10.71 23.25
C TYR A 461 17.98 9.19 23.38
N SER A 462 19.05 8.47 23.07
CA SER A 462 19.11 7.03 23.28
C SER A 462 19.32 6.75 24.78
N LEU A 463 18.37 6.03 25.38
CA LEU A 463 18.55 5.44 26.71
C LEU A 463 19.85 4.61 26.72
N PRO A 464 20.65 4.66 27.79
CA PRO A 464 21.75 3.71 27.95
C PRO A 464 21.18 2.29 27.90
N SER A 465 21.54 1.51 26.88
CA SER A 465 21.11 0.12 26.78
C SER A 465 21.76 -0.66 27.92
N LEU A 466 20.96 -1.14 28.86
CA LEU A 466 21.43 -2.10 29.84
C LEU A 466 21.38 -3.49 29.20
N SER A 467 22.47 -4.23 29.32
CA SER A 467 22.48 -5.66 29.00
C SER A 467 21.53 -6.41 29.93
N ASP A 468 21.03 -7.58 29.49
CA ASP A 468 20.17 -8.42 30.33
C ASP A 468 20.84 -8.77 31.67
N ASP A 469 22.16 -8.93 31.68
CA ASP A 469 22.95 -9.17 32.90
C ASP A 469 22.94 -7.96 33.85
N GLU A 470 23.05 -6.74 33.32
CA GLU A 470 22.97 -5.51 34.11
C GLU A 470 21.56 -5.29 34.66
N ILE A 471 20.52 -5.55 33.85
CA ILE A 471 19.12 -5.50 34.29
C ILE A 471 18.92 -6.52 35.41
N GLN A 472 19.38 -7.76 35.23
CA GLN A 472 19.20 -8.82 36.22
C GLN A 472 19.96 -8.52 37.53
N THR A 473 21.14 -7.92 37.44
CA THR A 473 21.92 -7.46 38.59
C THR A 473 21.20 -6.34 39.35
N ALA A 474 20.64 -5.37 38.62
CA ALA A 474 19.86 -4.27 39.21
C ALA A 474 18.57 -4.78 39.87
N VAL A 475 17.84 -5.69 39.21
CA VAL A 475 16.64 -6.35 39.75
C VAL A 475 16.98 -7.11 41.03
N SER A 476 18.09 -7.87 41.04
CA SER A 476 18.53 -8.62 42.23
C SER A 476 18.84 -7.70 43.41
N SER A 477 19.39 -6.52 43.13
CA SER A 477 19.68 -5.51 44.15
C SER A 477 18.40 -4.89 44.72
N LEU A 478 17.37 -4.66 43.89
CA LEU A 478 16.09 -4.08 44.31
C LEU A 478 15.19 -5.07 45.05
N ARG A 479 15.31 -6.38 44.80
CA ARG A 479 14.46 -7.44 45.36
C ARG A 479 14.35 -7.44 46.89
N ASN A 480 15.40 -6.98 47.58
CA ASN A 480 15.44 -6.93 49.04
C ASN A 480 15.19 -5.52 49.62
N ILE A 481 15.07 -4.50 48.75
CA ILE A 481 14.93 -3.09 49.14
C ILE A 481 13.49 -2.62 48.94
N VAL A 482 12.85 -3.00 47.83
CA VAL A 482 11.51 -2.54 47.48
C VAL A 482 10.46 -3.57 47.91
N PRO A 483 9.40 -3.17 48.64
CA PRO A 483 8.30 -4.07 48.96
C PRO A 483 7.60 -4.62 47.70
N VAL A 484 7.21 -5.90 47.74
CA VAL A 484 6.51 -6.59 46.64
C VAL A 484 5.22 -5.87 46.25
N ASP A 485 4.44 -5.45 47.25
CA ASP A 485 3.14 -4.80 47.05
C ASP A 485 3.31 -3.43 46.36
N SER A 486 4.31 -2.65 46.77
CA SER A 486 4.66 -1.35 46.19
C SER A 486 4.96 -1.44 44.69
N ALA A 487 5.89 -2.31 44.31
CA ALA A 487 6.27 -2.50 42.91
C ALA A 487 5.08 -2.99 42.05
N SER A 488 4.29 -3.93 42.59
CA SER A 488 3.13 -4.49 41.90
C SER A 488 1.99 -3.48 41.75
N ASN A 489 1.74 -2.65 42.77
CA ASN A 489 0.76 -1.57 42.71
C ASN A 489 1.13 -0.53 41.66
N LEU A 490 2.40 -0.10 41.63
CA LEU A 490 2.91 0.84 40.62
C LEU A 490 2.77 0.26 39.20
N TYR A 491 3.16 -1.00 39.02
CA TYR A 491 3.01 -1.70 37.75
C TYR A 491 1.55 -1.74 37.29
N ASN A 492 0.63 -2.12 38.17
CA ASN A 492 -0.80 -2.18 37.86
C ASN A 492 -1.40 -0.80 37.57
N LEU A 493 -1.00 0.24 38.30
CA LEU A 493 -1.43 1.61 38.08
C LEU A 493 -1.01 2.09 36.68
N LEU A 494 0.26 1.94 36.33
CA LEU A 494 0.83 2.37 35.06
C LEU A 494 0.28 1.55 33.87
N LYS A 495 0.08 0.23 34.06
CA LYS A 495 -0.54 -0.66 33.07
C LYS A 495 -1.96 -0.21 32.68
N ASN A 496 -2.71 0.29 33.66
CA ASN A 496 -4.11 0.69 33.50
C ASN A 496 -4.28 2.17 33.09
N MET A 497 -3.19 2.92 32.87
CA MET A 497 -3.29 4.28 32.37
C MET A 497 -3.79 4.32 30.92
N ASN A 498 -4.61 5.32 30.64
CA ASN A 498 -5.14 5.59 29.30
C ASN A 498 -4.04 6.06 28.36
N ALA A 499 -4.32 6.04 27.06
CA ALA A 499 -3.46 6.66 26.05
C ALA A 499 -3.42 8.19 26.22
N PRO A 500 -2.36 8.86 25.75
CA PRO A 500 -2.41 10.31 25.55
C PRO A 500 -3.57 10.65 24.60
N LEU A 501 -4.31 11.72 24.92
CA LEU A 501 -5.49 12.12 24.14
C LEU A 501 -5.43 13.60 23.81
N PHE A 502 -5.71 13.94 22.56
CA PHE A 502 -5.95 15.31 22.17
C PHE A 502 -7.45 15.60 22.05
N ALA A 503 -7.91 16.68 22.66
CA ALA A 503 -9.26 17.19 22.50
C ALA A 503 -9.23 18.72 22.43
N ASN A 504 -9.82 19.32 21.38
CA ASN A 504 -9.84 20.77 21.16
C ASN A 504 -8.45 21.42 21.24
N CYS A 505 -7.44 20.80 20.61
CA CYS A 505 -6.03 21.21 20.65
C CYS A 505 -5.38 21.16 22.05
N ARG A 506 -5.99 20.45 23.01
CA ARG A 506 -5.44 20.24 24.36
C ARG A 506 -4.98 18.80 24.49
N LEU A 507 -3.76 18.59 25.00
CA LEU A 507 -3.19 17.28 25.26
C LEU A 507 -3.45 16.87 26.70
N ARG A 508 -4.18 15.77 26.90
CA ARG A 508 -4.17 15.01 28.16
C ARG A 508 -3.02 14.03 28.14
N LEU A 509 -2.00 14.31 28.94
CA LEU A 509 -0.78 13.51 29.00
C LEU A 509 -0.69 12.75 30.32
N PRO A 510 -0.90 11.43 30.32
CA PRO A 510 -0.49 10.56 31.41
C PRO A 510 1.03 10.65 31.57
N CYS A 511 1.49 10.97 32.76
CA CYS A 511 2.92 11.17 33.02
C CYS A 511 3.28 10.95 34.48
N ILE A 512 4.58 10.88 34.73
CA ILE A 512 5.15 10.97 36.07
C ILE A 512 5.65 12.40 36.25
N ALA A 513 5.09 13.11 37.22
CA ALA A 513 5.38 14.51 37.47
C ALA A 513 6.35 14.69 38.64
N PHE A 514 7.40 15.50 38.41
CA PHE A 514 8.41 15.85 39.41
C PHE A 514 8.32 17.36 39.70
N PRO A 515 7.81 17.77 40.88
CA PRO A 515 7.70 19.18 41.24
C PRO A 515 9.05 19.89 41.21
N VAL A 516 9.14 20.99 40.48
CA VAL A 516 10.34 21.81 40.42
C VAL A 516 10.39 22.72 41.64
N THR A 517 11.48 22.66 42.40
CA THR A 517 11.66 23.40 43.66
C THR A 517 12.61 24.59 43.55
N GLU A 518 13.39 24.66 42.49
CA GLU A 518 14.31 25.78 42.24
C GLU A 518 14.57 25.96 40.74
N VAL A 519 14.51 27.22 40.30
CA VAL A 519 14.94 27.67 38.96
C VAL A 519 15.85 28.89 39.15
N LYS A 520 17.12 28.77 38.76
CA LYS A 520 18.11 29.86 38.86
C LYS A 520 18.82 30.08 37.54
N ARG A 521 18.82 31.31 37.05
CA ARG A 521 19.52 31.67 35.81
C ARG A 521 21.04 31.65 36.05
N LYS A 522 21.77 30.95 35.19
CA LYS A 522 23.24 31.00 35.15
C LYS A 522 23.68 32.11 34.21
N ARG A 523 24.76 32.82 34.56
CA ARG A 523 25.37 33.83 33.67
C ARG A 523 26.06 33.09 32.52
N GLY A 524 25.56 33.27 31.29
CA GLY A 524 26.12 32.75 30.05
C GLY A 524 26.28 33.87 29.00
N ARG A 525 27.16 33.64 28.01
CA ARG A 525 27.44 34.55 26.88
C ARG A 525 26.62 34.23 25.61
N THR A 526 25.66 33.31 25.70
CA THR A 526 24.89 32.78 24.56
C THR A 526 23.59 33.55 24.32
N ALA A 527 23.04 33.44 23.11
CA ALA A 527 21.72 34.00 22.76
C ALA A 527 20.58 33.40 23.61
N HIS A 528 20.73 32.14 24.06
CA HIS A 528 19.77 31.41 24.89
C HIS A 528 20.07 31.53 26.39
N PHE A 529 19.03 31.45 27.22
CA PHE A 529 19.15 31.49 28.67
C PHE A 529 19.40 30.09 29.24
N THR A 530 20.45 29.93 30.04
CA THR A 530 20.72 28.70 30.78
C THR A 530 20.19 28.81 32.21
N TYR A 531 19.38 27.84 32.62
CA TYR A 531 18.83 27.73 33.97
C TYR A 531 19.34 26.46 34.67
N GLY A 532 19.74 26.60 35.93
CA GLY A 532 19.87 25.47 36.85
C GLY A 532 18.52 25.14 37.44
N VAL A 533 18.09 23.90 37.30
CA VAL A 533 16.77 23.42 37.74
C VAL A 533 16.94 22.27 38.72
N LYS A 534 16.20 22.35 39.83
CA LYS A 534 16.10 21.27 40.82
C LYS A 534 14.65 20.83 40.94
N ALA A 535 14.42 19.54 40.90
CA ALA A 535 13.12 18.94 41.13
C ALA A 535 13.21 17.86 42.21
N ASP A 536 12.11 17.64 42.91
CA ASP A 536 12.02 16.59 43.91
C ASP A 536 12.16 15.22 43.20
N GLY A 537 12.90 14.29 43.82
CA GLY A 537 13.19 12.97 43.22
C GLY A 537 14.26 12.94 42.10
N LEU A 538 14.62 14.08 41.49
CA LEU A 538 15.56 14.13 40.37
C LEU A 538 16.92 14.75 40.74
N ARG A 539 17.99 14.35 40.05
CA ARG A 539 19.31 14.99 40.13
C ARG A 539 19.24 16.40 39.54
N ASP A 540 20.10 17.30 40.03
CA ASP A 540 20.18 18.68 39.53
C ASP A 540 20.55 18.69 38.04
N LEU A 541 19.86 19.50 37.23
CA LEU A 541 20.09 19.57 35.78
C LEU A 541 20.15 21.00 35.26
N LEU A 542 20.58 21.13 33.99
CA LEU A 542 20.62 22.40 33.26
C LEU A 542 19.65 22.36 32.09
N ILE A 543 18.96 23.47 31.87
CA ILE A 543 18.02 23.65 30.76
C ILE A 543 18.41 24.92 30.00
N THR A 544 18.32 24.86 28.68
CA THR A 544 18.53 26.00 27.77
C THR A 544 17.25 26.32 27.03
N THR A 545 16.79 27.56 27.13
CA THR A 545 15.54 28.01 26.50
C THR A 545 15.67 29.48 26.07
N ASP A 546 14.91 29.87 25.05
CA ASP A 546 14.69 31.26 24.66
C ASP A 546 13.65 31.97 25.54
N GLU A 547 12.82 31.19 26.26
CA GLU A 547 11.81 31.70 27.17
C GLU A 547 12.42 32.25 28.47
N THR A 548 11.91 33.40 28.94
CA THR A 548 12.33 33.95 30.23
C THR A 548 11.56 33.29 31.36
N LEU A 549 12.20 32.37 32.08
CA LEU A 549 11.61 31.70 33.24
C LEU A 549 11.69 32.55 34.50
N ILE A 550 10.62 32.50 35.31
CA ILE A 550 10.58 33.07 36.65
C ILE A 550 11.61 32.34 37.52
N GLN A 551 12.47 33.11 38.19
CA GLN A 551 13.48 32.55 39.08
C GLN A 551 12.93 32.43 40.49
N PHE A 552 13.05 31.24 41.08
CA PHE A 552 12.55 30.97 42.43
C PHE A 552 13.38 29.89 43.11
N SER A 553 13.21 29.78 44.42
CA SER A 553 13.84 28.75 45.25
C SER A 553 13.01 28.55 46.52
N ARG A 554 13.32 27.54 47.34
CA ARG A 554 12.62 27.34 48.63
C ARG A 554 12.64 28.57 49.56
N THR A 555 13.65 29.44 49.44
CA THR A 555 13.75 30.68 50.22
C THR A 555 13.08 31.89 49.55
N ARG A 556 12.67 31.76 48.28
CA ARG A 556 11.96 32.77 47.49
C ARG A 556 10.90 32.07 46.62
N PRO A 557 9.75 31.72 47.19
CA PRO A 557 8.73 30.96 46.47
C PRO A 557 8.09 31.79 45.35
N THR A 558 7.55 31.10 44.36
CA THR A 558 6.74 31.66 43.28
C THR A 558 5.29 31.19 43.42
N GLN A 559 4.35 31.92 42.82
CA GLN A 559 2.97 31.46 42.68
C GLN A 559 2.78 30.51 41.48
N GLN A 560 3.72 30.52 40.52
CA GLN A 560 3.65 29.67 39.34
C GLN A 560 4.27 28.29 39.60
N THR A 561 3.51 27.23 39.38
CA THR A 561 3.97 25.85 39.54
C THR A 561 4.71 25.37 38.30
N PHE A 562 5.79 24.61 38.48
CA PHE A 562 6.56 24.00 37.41
C PHE A 562 6.76 22.51 37.70
N PHE A 563 6.68 21.68 36.66
CA PHE A 563 6.97 20.26 36.73
C PHE A 563 7.96 19.86 35.65
N LEU A 564 8.88 18.96 36.00
CA LEU A 564 9.53 18.10 35.02
C LEU A 564 8.69 16.84 34.90
N VAL A 565 8.29 16.49 33.69
CA VAL A 565 7.41 15.34 33.48
C VAL A 565 8.08 14.31 32.61
N ARG A 566 7.88 13.03 32.95
CA ARG A 566 8.18 11.88 32.10
C ARG A 566 6.86 11.43 31.47
N PRO A 567 6.62 11.68 30.17
CA PRO A 567 5.50 11.09 29.45
C PRO A 567 5.46 9.57 29.66
N TRP A 568 4.26 9.02 29.88
CA TRP A 568 4.12 7.59 30.07
C TRP A 568 4.30 6.83 28.76
N ASP A 569 5.21 5.86 28.76
CA ASP A 569 5.51 4.99 27.62
C ASP A 569 5.25 3.52 28.01
N ARG A 570 4.27 2.90 27.35
CA ARG A 570 3.86 1.50 27.62
C ARG A 570 4.90 0.48 27.19
N ARG A 571 5.81 0.83 26.28
CA ARG A 571 6.90 -0.06 25.83
C ARG A 571 7.85 -0.39 26.97
N LEU A 572 7.90 0.43 28.03
CA LEU A 572 8.63 0.12 29.27
C LEU A 572 8.08 -1.12 30.01
N LEU A 573 6.84 -1.54 29.71
CA LEU A 573 6.23 -2.77 30.22
C LEU A 573 6.38 -3.96 29.26
N GLY A 574 7.04 -3.78 28.10
CA GLY A 574 7.03 -4.76 27.00
C GLY A 574 5.62 -4.99 26.43
N LEU A 575 4.69 -4.05 26.65
CA LEU A 575 3.36 -4.09 26.06
C LEU A 575 3.39 -3.42 24.70
N PRO A 576 2.62 -3.92 23.73
CA PRO A 576 2.50 -3.28 22.42
C PRO A 576 1.77 -1.93 22.55
N ASP A 577 1.94 -1.07 21.54
CA ASP A 577 1.25 0.22 21.47
C ASP A 577 -0.26 0.03 21.38
N PHE A 578 -1.05 1.07 21.71
CA PHE A 578 -2.51 0.95 21.78
C PHE A 578 -3.16 0.54 20.45
N SER A 579 -2.51 0.85 19.32
CA SER A 579 -2.97 0.47 17.97
C SER A 579 -2.76 -1.01 17.60
N GLU A 580 -2.01 -1.77 18.39
CA GLU A 580 -1.66 -3.18 18.12
C GLU A 580 -2.49 -4.18 18.93
N GLN A 581 -3.53 -3.71 19.63
CA GLN A 581 -4.54 -4.63 20.18
C GLN A 581 -5.35 -5.22 19.02
N PRO A 582 -5.53 -6.55 18.94
CA PRO A 582 -6.27 -7.16 17.86
C PRO A 582 -7.69 -6.59 17.83
N THR A 583 -7.99 -5.82 16.80
CA THR A 583 -9.38 -5.58 16.41
C THR A 583 -9.96 -6.92 16.00
N PHE A 584 -11.15 -7.25 16.50
CA PHE A 584 -11.94 -8.48 16.23
C PHE A 584 -12.20 -8.79 14.72
N ALA A 585 -11.52 -8.12 13.79
CA ALA A 585 -11.65 -8.27 12.34
C ALA A 585 -10.56 -9.13 11.69
N ASP A 586 -9.43 -9.42 12.37
CA ASP A 586 -8.28 -10.13 11.77
C ASP A 586 -8.31 -11.68 11.94
N GLU A 587 -9.39 -12.26 12.48
CA GLU A 587 -9.52 -13.73 12.63
C GLU A 587 -10.23 -14.43 11.44
N VAL A 588 -10.43 -13.77 10.29
CA VAL A 588 -11.15 -14.38 9.14
C VAL A 588 -10.24 -15.01 8.08
N GLU A 589 -8.91 -14.99 8.24
CA GLU A 589 -7.99 -15.68 7.30
C GLU A 589 -7.06 -16.66 8.02
N SER A 590 -7.63 -17.72 8.60
CA SER A 590 -6.91 -18.98 8.82
C SER A 590 -7.91 -20.13 9.07
N VAL A 591 -8.65 -20.55 8.04
CA VAL A 591 -9.40 -21.81 8.08
C VAL A 591 -8.45 -22.93 7.65
N GLY A 592 -7.97 -23.69 8.63
CA GLY A 592 -7.15 -24.88 8.47
C GLY A 592 -7.54 -25.94 9.49
N ASP A 593 -8.60 -26.67 9.16
CA ASP A 593 -8.83 -28.10 9.43
C ASP A 593 -8.56 -28.63 10.86
N TRP A 594 -9.62 -28.71 11.68
CA TRP A 594 -9.69 -29.69 12.77
C TRP A 594 -11.12 -30.25 12.88
N SER A 595 -11.26 -31.51 12.50
CA SER A 595 -12.45 -32.33 12.65
C SER A 595 -12.80 -32.56 14.12
N GLU A 596 -14.05 -32.28 14.48
CA GLU A 596 -14.69 -32.65 15.73
C GLU A 596 -14.86 -34.18 15.85
N SER A 597 -14.63 -34.69 17.04
CA SER A 597 -15.41 -35.81 17.58
C SER A 597 -15.52 -35.67 19.09
N GLU A 598 -16.69 -35.23 19.54
CA GLU A 598 -17.15 -35.35 20.92
C GLU A 598 -17.49 -36.81 21.25
N SER A 599 -17.11 -37.26 22.45
CA SER A 599 -17.97 -38.14 23.25
C SER A 599 -17.51 -38.20 24.72
N GLY A 600 -18.41 -37.79 25.62
CA GLY A 600 -18.82 -38.59 26.77
C GLY A 600 -17.89 -38.69 27.99
N SER A 601 -18.22 -37.88 29.01
CA SER A 601 -18.54 -38.24 30.40
C SER A 601 -17.79 -39.36 31.16
N ASP A 602 -17.57 -39.05 32.45
CA ASP A 602 -17.29 -39.93 33.60
C ASP A 602 -15.83 -40.44 33.67
N ASP A 603 -15.08 -40.35 34.77
CA ASP A 603 -15.40 -40.45 36.19
C ASP A 603 -14.30 -39.79 37.05
N ALA A 604 -14.65 -39.51 38.30
CA ALA A 604 -13.77 -39.00 39.36
C ALA A 604 -12.83 -40.08 39.94
N ASP A 605 -11.76 -39.62 40.62
CA ASP A 605 -10.95 -40.32 41.64
C ASP A 605 -10.04 -41.48 41.15
N GLU A 606 -8.76 -41.64 41.53
CA GLU A 606 -8.03 -41.34 42.75
C GLU A 606 -6.50 -41.50 42.49
N ARG A 607 -5.70 -40.73 43.23
CA ARG A 607 -4.35 -41.03 43.81
C ARG A 607 -3.09 -41.22 42.94
N SER A 608 -2.28 -40.15 42.97
CA SER A 608 -0.87 -40.08 43.39
C SER A 608 0.17 -41.11 42.90
N SER A 609 1.18 -40.61 42.19
CA SER A 609 2.60 -40.91 42.51
C SER A 609 3.51 -39.76 42.06
N ASN A 610 4.32 -39.28 43.01
CA ASN A 610 5.28 -38.19 42.86
C ASN A 610 6.43 -38.55 41.91
N SER A 611 6.90 -37.57 41.13
CA SER A 611 8.31 -37.42 40.79
C SER A 611 8.72 -35.94 40.92
N PRO A 612 9.93 -35.63 41.44
CA PRO A 612 10.30 -34.28 41.87
C PRO A 612 11.08 -33.53 40.78
N GLY A 613 10.82 -32.22 40.65
CA GLY A 613 11.80 -31.29 40.11
C GLY A 613 11.41 -30.53 38.85
N GLU A 614 10.30 -29.80 38.88
CA GLU A 614 10.22 -28.50 38.20
C GLU A 614 9.47 -27.55 39.15
N GLU A 615 10.19 -26.64 39.78
CA GLU A 615 9.60 -25.53 40.52
C GLU A 615 8.79 -24.69 39.54
N LYS A 616 7.46 -24.91 39.50
CA LYS A 616 6.52 -23.92 38.98
C LYS A 616 6.70 -22.64 39.82
N LEU A 617 7.47 -21.69 39.30
CA LEU A 617 7.43 -20.30 39.74
C LEU A 617 5.95 -19.89 39.76
N SER A 618 5.46 -19.48 40.93
CA SER A 618 4.09 -19.01 41.10
C SER A 618 3.82 -17.85 40.14
N VAL A 619 2.59 -17.71 39.66
CA VAL A 619 2.17 -16.60 38.78
C VAL A 619 2.49 -15.22 39.40
N ASP A 620 2.49 -15.13 40.74
CA ASP A 620 2.90 -13.93 41.49
C ASP A 620 4.41 -13.60 41.35
N SER A 621 5.26 -14.61 41.18
CA SER A 621 6.71 -14.41 41.01
C SER A 621 7.05 -13.78 39.66
N ASP A 622 6.26 -14.04 38.61
CA ASP A 622 6.47 -13.45 37.27
C ASP A 622 6.04 -11.98 37.24
N VAL A 623 4.91 -11.64 37.86
CA VAL A 623 4.42 -10.25 37.98
C VAL A 623 5.39 -9.40 38.80
N HIS A 624 5.91 -9.93 39.90
CA HIS A 624 6.90 -9.23 40.72
C HIS A 624 8.22 -9.01 39.98
N LEU A 625 8.68 -9.98 39.18
CA LEU A 625 9.88 -9.81 38.35
C LEU A 625 9.69 -8.71 37.30
N ARG A 626 8.53 -8.68 36.63
CA ARG A 626 8.18 -7.63 35.67
C ARG A 626 8.09 -6.25 36.32
N SER A 627 7.54 -6.15 37.54
CA SER A 627 7.45 -4.89 38.26
C SER A 627 8.82 -4.37 38.71
N LEU A 628 9.72 -5.24 39.18
CA LEU A 628 11.11 -4.84 39.48
C LEU A 628 11.87 -4.40 38.22
N ARG A 629 11.67 -5.07 37.08
CA ARG A 629 12.25 -4.64 35.80
C ARG A 629 11.75 -3.25 35.41
N LEU A 630 10.47 -2.96 35.57
CA LEU A 630 9.92 -1.61 35.33
C LEU A 630 10.62 -0.56 36.20
N MET A 631 10.86 -0.85 37.49
CA MET A 631 11.55 0.10 38.37
C MET A 631 12.98 0.41 37.93
N VAL A 632 13.71 -0.59 37.41
CA VAL A 632 15.04 -0.37 36.82
C VAL A 632 14.96 0.64 35.67
N HIS A 633 14.01 0.46 34.74
CA HIS A 633 13.80 1.37 33.62
C HIS A 633 13.31 2.77 34.06
N LEU A 634 12.52 2.86 35.13
CA LEU A 634 12.09 4.12 35.70
C LEU A 634 13.25 4.90 36.36
N GLY A 635 14.25 4.18 36.88
CA GLY A 635 15.46 4.77 37.48
C GLY A 635 16.50 5.30 36.49
N GLN A 636 16.44 4.89 35.21
CA GLN A 636 17.35 5.37 34.17
C GLN A 636 17.13 6.85 33.83
N ALA A 637 18.14 7.46 33.20
CA ALA A 637 18.01 8.82 32.67
C ALA A 637 17.01 8.86 31.52
N PHE A 638 16.18 9.89 31.43
CA PHE A 638 15.09 9.98 30.44
C PHE A 638 14.97 11.40 29.87
N SER A 639 14.36 11.50 28.68
CA SER A 639 13.95 12.79 28.08
C SER A 639 12.72 13.32 28.80
N ALA A 640 12.85 14.46 29.46
CA ALA A 640 11.80 15.10 30.24
C ALA A 640 11.20 16.29 29.50
N LEU A 641 9.94 16.61 29.80
CA LEU A 641 9.32 17.87 29.39
C LEU A 641 9.26 18.81 30.60
N LEU A 642 9.68 20.06 30.43
CA LEU A 642 9.42 21.10 31.42
C LEU A 642 8.07 21.73 31.12
N VAL A 643 7.14 21.68 32.07
CA VAL A 643 5.81 22.30 31.96
C VAL A 643 5.61 23.31 33.07
N ALA A 644 4.96 24.42 32.71
CA ALA A 644 4.64 25.52 33.61
C ALA A 644 3.11 25.70 33.67
N GLU A 645 2.58 25.75 34.88
CA GLU A 645 1.17 26.04 35.12
C GLU A 645 0.85 27.49 34.68
N GLN A 646 -0.16 27.66 33.85
CA GLN A 646 -0.63 28.96 33.38
C GLN A 646 -1.84 29.42 34.18
N ARG A 647 -2.77 28.50 34.42
CA ARG A 647 -3.97 28.63 35.23
C ARG A 647 -4.14 27.32 36.00
N VAL A 648 -4.95 27.33 37.05
CA VAL A 648 -5.16 26.16 37.90
C VAL A 648 -5.52 24.94 37.04
N GLY A 649 -4.63 23.95 37.00
CA GLY A 649 -4.79 22.70 36.24
C GLY A 649 -4.52 22.78 34.73
N GLU A 650 -4.10 23.92 34.19
CA GLU A 650 -3.75 24.11 32.78
C GLU A 650 -2.26 24.40 32.61
N TYR A 651 -1.56 23.55 31.87
CA TYR A 651 -0.11 23.60 31.73
C TYR A 651 0.31 24.02 30.32
N LYS A 652 1.52 24.58 30.21
CA LYS A 652 2.18 24.85 28.94
C LYS A 652 3.60 24.29 28.97
N ARG A 653 4.02 23.58 27.94
CA ARG A 653 5.41 23.15 27.78
C ARG A 653 6.29 24.36 27.50
N VAL A 654 7.40 24.42 28.23
CA VAL A 654 8.49 25.35 27.98
C VAL A 654 9.38 24.75 26.90
N ALA A 655 9.57 25.49 25.82
CA ALA A 655 10.46 25.13 24.72
C ALA A 655 11.93 25.02 25.20
N SER A 656 12.70 24.12 24.60
CA SER A 656 14.12 23.94 24.92
C SER A 656 14.92 23.66 23.66
N ASP A 657 16.09 24.30 23.53
CA ASP A 657 16.98 24.14 22.37
C ASP A 657 17.71 22.78 22.36
N GLN A 658 17.71 22.10 23.50
CA GLN A 658 18.33 20.80 23.70
C GLN A 658 17.37 19.88 24.47
N TYR A 659 17.57 18.57 24.34
CA TYR A 659 16.83 17.60 25.14
C TYR A 659 17.09 17.81 26.63
N ILE A 660 16.01 17.84 27.43
CA ILE A 660 16.10 17.96 28.88
C ILE A 660 16.26 16.55 29.44
N ILE A 661 17.50 16.19 29.80
CA ILE A 661 17.78 14.86 30.33
C ILE A 661 17.71 14.89 31.86
N ALA A 662 16.73 14.18 32.40
CA ALA A 662 16.53 14.03 33.84
C ALA A 662 16.97 12.63 34.30
N GLN A 663 17.42 12.51 35.54
CA GLN A 663 17.79 11.23 36.16
C GLN A 663 17.28 11.17 37.59
N VAL A 664 16.69 10.03 37.97
CA VAL A 664 16.19 9.78 39.33
C VAL A 664 17.36 9.70 40.32
N LYS A 665 17.21 10.31 41.51
CA LYS A 665 18.24 10.30 42.57
C LYS A 665 18.45 8.91 43.15
N ASP A 666 17.36 8.25 43.53
CA ASP A 666 17.34 6.94 44.16
C ASP A 666 16.22 6.07 43.55
N PRO A 667 16.56 4.99 42.82
CA PRO A 667 15.58 4.08 42.24
C PRO A 667 14.78 3.30 43.29
N ALA A 668 15.24 3.22 44.54
CA ALA A 668 14.48 2.59 45.62
C ALA A 668 13.32 3.48 46.15
N SER A 669 13.39 4.80 45.91
CA SER A 669 12.35 5.77 46.34
C SER A 669 11.24 6.01 45.29
N ILE A 670 11.17 5.18 44.26
CA ILE A 670 10.22 5.32 43.13
C ILE A 670 8.76 5.15 43.55
N ASP A 671 8.49 4.54 44.71
CA ASP A 671 7.15 4.31 45.27
C ASP A 671 6.36 5.61 45.62
N ILE A 672 7.02 6.77 45.53
CA ILE A 672 6.45 8.11 45.80
C ILE A 672 6.25 8.92 44.50
N MET A 673 6.31 8.27 43.33
CA MET A 673 6.14 8.96 42.05
C MET A 673 4.71 9.51 41.90
N ASN A 674 4.62 10.82 41.66
CA ASN A 674 3.34 11.49 41.44
C ASN A 674 2.87 11.20 40.02
N ILE A 675 2.02 10.18 39.87
CA ILE A 675 1.41 9.80 38.60
C ILE A 675 0.19 10.68 38.38
N GLU A 676 0.25 11.50 37.33
CA GLU A 676 -0.78 12.49 37.02
C GLU A 676 -1.15 12.42 35.54
N THR A 677 -2.35 12.92 35.23
CA THR A 677 -2.72 13.26 33.85
C THR A 677 -2.80 14.77 33.76
N LEU A 678 -1.88 15.38 33.00
CA LEU A 678 -1.83 16.83 32.85
C LEU A 678 -2.59 17.26 31.60
N ASP A 679 -3.38 18.32 31.71
CA ASP A 679 -3.98 19.03 30.58
C ASP A 679 -3.02 20.13 30.09
N ILE A 680 -2.39 19.90 28.94
CA ILE A 680 -1.39 20.77 28.33
C ILE A 680 -1.98 21.51 27.14
N LEU A 681 -1.86 22.85 27.15
CA LEU A 681 -2.33 23.79 26.14
C LEU A 681 -1.36 23.95 24.97
#